data_AF-A0A1M5C0M2-F1
#
_entry.id   AF-A0A1M5C0M2-F1
#
_cell.length_a   1.000
_cell.length_b   1.000
_cell.length_c   1.000
_cell.angle_alpha   90.00
_cell.angle_beta   90.00
_cell.angle_gamma   90.00
#
_symmetry.space_group_name_H-M   'P 1'
#
loop_
_entity.id
_entity.type
_entity.pdbx_description
1 polymer ?
#
loop_
_entity_poly.entity_id
_entity_poly.type
_entity_poly.pdbx_seq_one_letter_code
_entity_poly.pdbx_strand_id
1 'polypeptide(L)'
;GDPLTEGGFDGVLGDVTDAGKLATIQDGELVLATSDGDIAKGNSANDFIRYLDLSDAALNELTIATRFDNPFPAALAAQGLPAGTIPNYAQQGIVFGLGTQGNNEVVKLVLGGLKGNAVQIWSNPDAGGIDTKYMLDDLLSDASLGLDDVAAVEMSLTIDKAAGSVTPIVTLFGSDGSVLGGLRASPAAGFVTAQAETLPAAVLANLTDPATPTAVGVTSNDYKTLGSYEASWEYLDVTTPDTTSQPNTTFQPNTTLLAEETSTAVGISDAALVTENGDSGTTTLMFELSADSAINDTLGISYSMDGGATTQSRLVTFVDGIAMLGIEVANDAVDDGADRVSVQLSSVAGEQYVLDSSRLTAIGSVTEDEAPALASAEQVFASAALETPDTYAAGAVGSAMVTVTPGSDVQESNYGSNSFQVTNTGDKKIAAIYFDVSTALYGDSVFDPDGRGGDTTFKAWDIDSAGGSGALSPADYEHYFLPGADPDPTDANNNGGFRGALVKFSATVDGGFNQGETVGFSGDMDPNSIAGMEKDGANGVDTGSLPDWDVGGVSGAELIGSRVHVAFTDGSMASAQLMGDGSQSGAKALVTEAPQNLEASLSVDGMLPGESGTYSGVPTVLVSGPADEWVRIVMTKGHQPVANTTDNLAAIVEWRLADEKFPVNNAAEFQFVDVQLDADGSADISDQFVYDLFLNDTASFPGDDALPLGYVASVIDDPASSGVSLGGISDPIYLLE
;
A
#
# COMPACT_ATOMS: atom_id res chain seq x y z
N GLY A 1 -6.80 19.46 4.18
CA GLY A 1 -6.49 18.70 2.96
C GLY A 1 -7.20 19.13 1.73
N ASP A 2 -6.80 18.56 0.59
CA ASP A 2 -7.58 18.60 -0.65
C ASP A 2 -8.78 17.62 -0.53
N PRO A 3 -10.04 18.06 -0.75
CA PRO A 3 -11.20 17.18 -0.71
C PRO A 3 -11.12 15.95 -1.64
N LEU A 4 -10.39 16.04 -2.77
CA LEU A 4 -10.28 14.95 -3.74
C LEU A 4 -9.17 13.94 -3.38
N THR A 5 -8.24 14.30 -2.51
CA THR A 5 -7.13 13.43 -2.08
C THR A 5 -7.32 12.93 -0.66
N GLU A 6 -7.81 13.79 0.23
CA GLU A 6 -7.96 13.52 1.67
C GLU A 6 -9.43 13.40 2.12
N GLY A 7 -10.37 13.91 1.32
CA GLY A 7 -11.80 13.97 1.67
C GLY A 7 -12.63 12.79 1.16
N GLY A 8 -12.05 11.89 0.37
CA GLY A 8 -12.73 10.71 -0.16
C GLY A 8 -13.78 10.98 -1.26
N PHE A 9 -13.73 12.15 -1.90
CA PHE A 9 -14.54 12.50 -3.08
C PHE A 9 -13.77 12.26 -4.38
N ASP A 10 -14.48 11.82 -5.43
CA ASP A 10 -13.88 11.57 -6.75
C ASP A 10 -13.92 12.82 -7.65
N GLY A 11 -14.77 13.79 -7.32
CA GLY A 11 -14.90 15.01 -8.12
C GLY A 11 -16.09 15.88 -7.72
N VAL A 12 -16.44 16.79 -8.63
CA VAL A 12 -17.63 17.64 -8.53
C VAL A 12 -18.60 17.32 -9.66
N LEU A 13 -19.88 17.23 -9.34
CA LEU A 13 -20.91 16.87 -10.30
C LEU A 13 -21.01 17.95 -11.40
N GLY A 14 -20.70 17.57 -12.63
CA GLY A 14 -20.66 18.48 -13.79
C GLY A 14 -19.27 19.05 -14.11
N ASP A 15 -18.20 18.57 -13.43
CA ASP A 15 -16.79 18.81 -13.76
C ASP A 15 -16.38 20.27 -13.91
N VAL A 16 -16.97 21.16 -13.11
CA VAL A 16 -16.62 22.59 -13.09
C VAL A 16 -15.94 22.96 -11.78
N THR A 17 -14.77 23.58 -11.88
CA THR A 17 -14.03 24.10 -10.73
C THR A 17 -14.07 25.63 -10.73
N ASP A 18 -14.39 26.25 -9.60
CA ASP A 18 -14.22 27.70 -9.40
C ASP A 18 -12.91 27.96 -8.64
N ALA A 19 -11.83 28.25 -9.37
CA ALA A 19 -10.52 28.52 -8.77
C ALA A 19 -10.49 29.75 -7.83
N GLY A 20 -11.55 30.57 -7.80
CA GLY A 20 -11.73 31.67 -6.85
C GLY A 20 -12.35 31.26 -5.51
N LYS A 21 -12.77 30.00 -5.38
CA LYS A 21 -13.43 29.43 -4.20
C LYS A 21 -12.69 28.17 -3.76
N LEU A 22 -12.08 28.25 -2.58
CA LEU A 22 -11.34 27.13 -2.01
C LEU A 22 -12.32 26.15 -1.34
N ALA A 23 -12.07 24.87 -1.57
CA ALA A 23 -12.65 23.76 -0.84
C ALA A 23 -11.51 22.99 -0.17
N THR A 24 -11.68 22.65 1.11
CA THR A 24 -10.62 22.05 1.92
C THR A 24 -11.22 21.12 2.97
N ILE A 25 -10.47 20.09 3.35
CA ILE A 25 -10.73 19.33 4.58
C ILE A 25 -10.11 20.06 5.77
N GLN A 26 -10.93 20.41 6.77
CA GLN A 26 -10.51 21.07 8.01
C GLN A 26 -11.11 20.31 9.19
N ASP A 27 -10.27 19.86 10.11
CA ASP A 27 -10.69 19.11 11.31
C ASP A 27 -11.60 17.89 11.01
N GLY A 28 -11.40 17.27 9.84
CA GLY A 28 -12.19 16.13 9.36
C GLY A 28 -13.44 16.52 8.56
N GLU A 29 -13.80 17.81 8.51
CA GLU A 29 -14.97 18.30 7.78
C GLU A 29 -14.61 18.79 6.38
N LEU A 30 -15.50 18.56 5.41
CA LEU A 30 -15.44 19.27 4.13
C LEU A 30 -15.91 20.70 4.36
N VAL A 31 -15.05 21.70 4.13
CA VAL A 31 -15.39 23.12 4.22
C VAL A 31 -15.14 23.80 2.87
N LEU A 32 -16.13 24.51 2.34
CA LEU A 32 -15.98 25.27 1.10
C LEU A 32 -16.74 26.59 1.09
N ALA A 33 -16.19 27.57 0.36
CA ALA A 33 -16.90 28.79 0.04
C ALA A 33 -17.77 28.56 -1.21
N THR A 34 -19.09 28.75 -1.11
CA THR A 34 -19.99 28.45 -2.22
C THR A 34 -19.74 29.34 -3.45
N SER A 35 -20.07 28.80 -4.63
CA SER A 35 -20.07 29.51 -5.91
C SER A 35 -21.46 29.52 -6.56
N ASP A 36 -21.67 30.37 -7.57
CA ASP A 36 -22.91 30.44 -8.34
C ASP A 36 -23.01 29.25 -9.31
N GLY A 37 -23.35 28.08 -8.78
CA GLY A 37 -23.34 26.80 -9.48
C GLY A 37 -24.47 25.90 -9.00
N ASP A 38 -25.54 25.81 -9.78
CA ASP A 38 -26.59 24.82 -9.59
C ASP A 38 -26.54 23.81 -10.74
N ILE A 39 -26.45 22.51 -10.42
CA ILE A 39 -26.44 21.40 -11.39
C ILE A 39 -27.70 21.37 -12.28
N ALA A 40 -28.72 22.20 -12.00
CA ALA A 40 -29.85 22.47 -12.90
C ALA A 40 -29.45 22.85 -14.35
N LYS A 41 -28.24 23.38 -14.60
CA LYS A 41 -27.76 23.75 -15.96
C LYS A 41 -26.59 22.90 -16.48
N GLY A 42 -26.31 21.77 -15.83
CA GLY A 42 -25.28 20.81 -16.26
C GLY A 42 -23.91 20.98 -15.62
N ASN A 43 -23.68 22.05 -14.85
CA ASN A 43 -22.40 22.35 -14.23
C ASN A 43 -22.63 22.83 -12.78
N SER A 44 -21.97 22.23 -11.80
CA SER A 44 -21.85 22.74 -10.42
C SER A 44 -20.40 22.65 -9.95
N ALA A 45 -19.93 23.68 -9.26
CA ALA A 45 -18.63 23.66 -8.58
C ALA A 45 -18.73 23.37 -7.07
N ASN A 46 -19.96 23.14 -6.58
CA ASN A 46 -20.24 22.96 -5.15
C ASN A 46 -20.79 21.57 -4.79
N ASP A 47 -20.99 20.72 -5.80
CA ASP A 47 -21.63 19.41 -5.64
C ASP A 47 -20.55 18.32 -5.60
N PHE A 48 -19.89 18.13 -4.45
CA PHE A 48 -18.84 17.12 -4.29
C PHE A 48 -19.44 15.71 -4.24
N ILE A 49 -18.90 14.80 -5.05
CA ILE A 49 -19.46 13.45 -5.26
C ILE A 49 -18.41 12.35 -5.16
N ARG A 50 -18.89 11.16 -4.85
CA ARG A 50 -18.20 9.88 -4.98
C ARG A 50 -19.03 8.97 -5.89
N TYR A 51 -18.37 8.22 -6.75
CA TYR A 51 -18.98 7.22 -7.61
C TYR A 51 -19.05 5.88 -6.88
N LEU A 52 -20.27 5.39 -6.69
CA LEU A 52 -20.54 4.13 -6.00
C LEU A 52 -21.31 3.19 -6.93
N ASP A 53 -20.92 1.92 -6.97
CA ASP A 53 -21.75 0.89 -7.57
C ASP A 53 -22.88 0.51 -6.60
N LEU A 54 -24.08 1.02 -6.89
CA LEU A 54 -25.30 0.73 -6.13
C LEU A 54 -26.22 -0.23 -6.88
N SER A 55 -25.74 -0.85 -7.97
CA SER A 55 -26.56 -1.63 -8.89
C SER A 55 -26.96 -3.01 -8.36
N ASP A 56 -26.23 -3.54 -7.38
CA ASP A 56 -26.46 -4.88 -6.84
C ASP A 56 -27.91 -5.02 -6.36
N ALA A 57 -28.61 -6.03 -6.90
CA ALA A 57 -29.99 -6.34 -6.56
C ALA A 57 -30.17 -6.76 -5.09
N ALA A 58 -29.10 -7.20 -4.42
CA ALA A 58 -29.10 -7.51 -2.99
C ALA A 58 -29.22 -6.23 -2.13
N LEU A 59 -28.71 -5.09 -2.61
CA LEU A 59 -28.76 -3.80 -1.92
C LEU A 59 -30.08 -3.06 -2.21
N ASN A 60 -31.22 -3.70 -1.91
CA ASN A 60 -32.54 -3.16 -2.29
C ASN A 60 -32.89 -1.84 -1.58
N GLU A 61 -32.58 -1.78 -0.27
CA GLU A 61 -32.78 -0.59 0.54
C GLU A 61 -31.44 0.10 0.79
N LEU A 62 -31.38 1.41 0.58
CA LEU A 62 -30.18 2.22 0.75
C LEU A 62 -30.52 3.41 1.66
N THR A 63 -29.56 3.89 2.43
CA THR A 63 -29.67 5.16 3.16
C THR A 63 -28.45 6.01 2.86
N ILE A 64 -28.67 7.23 2.36
CA ILE A 64 -27.63 8.25 2.17
C ILE A 64 -27.80 9.29 3.27
N ALA A 65 -26.78 9.54 4.09
CA ALA A 65 -26.86 10.42 5.26
C ALA A 65 -25.73 11.44 5.30
N THR A 66 -26.01 12.61 5.86
CA THR A 66 -25.02 13.67 6.11
C THR A 66 -25.41 14.50 7.32
N ARG A 67 -24.43 15.22 7.87
CA ARG A 67 -24.64 16.23 8.90
C ARG A 67 -23.80 17.48 8.61
N PHE A 68 -24.37 18.64 8.89
CA PHE A 68 -23.72 19.93 8.70
C PHE A 68 -24.22 21.00 9.66
N ASP A 69 -23.36 21.97 9.94
CA ASP A 69 -23.73 23.21 10.62
C ASP A 69 -24.63 24.07 9.73
N ASN A 70 -25.65 24.71 10.33
CA ASN A 70 -26.55 25.60 9.60
C ASN A 70 -25.83 26.91 9.23
N PRO A 71 -25.49 27.16 7.95
CA PRO A 71 -24.66 28.31 7.58
C PRO A 71 -25.47 29.61 7.50
N PHE A 72 -26.80 29.51 7.40
CA PHE A 72 -27.63 30.61 6.96
C PHE A 72 -27.72 31.78 7.95
N PRO A 73 -27.86 31.57 9.28
CA PRO A 73 -27.86 32.68 10.23
C PRO A 73 -26.59 33.54 10.13
N ALA A 74 -25.42 32.89 10.08
CA ALA A 74 -24.13 33.57 9.95
C ALA A 74 -23.98 34.27 8.58
N ALA A 75 -24.37 33.60 7.49
CA ALA A 75 -24.30 34.14 6.13
C ALA A 75 -25.22 35.37 5.94
N LEU A 76 -26.46 35.30 6.44
CA LEU A 76 -27.42 36.40 6.39
C LEU A 76 -26.91 37.62 7.15
N ALA A 77 -26.38 37.40 8.36
CA ALA A 77 -25.81 38.46 9.19
C ALA A 77 -24.59 39.11 8.51
N ALA A 78 -23.66 38.30 7.98
CA ALA A 78 -22.46 38.78 7.30
C ALA A 78 -22.76 39.64 6.07
N GLN A 79 -23.88 39.37 5.39
CA GLN A 79 -24.28 40.05 4.16
C GLN A 79 -25.34 41.14 4.37
N GLY A 80 -25.76 41.39 5.62
CA GLY A 80 -26.77 42.40 5.95
C GLY A 80 -28.15 42.10 5.37
N LEU A 81 -28.46 40.82 5.17
CA LEU A 81 -29.76 40.34 4.69
C LEU A 81 -30.73 40.15 5.86
N PRO A 82 -32.06 40.08 5.61
CA PRO A 82 -33.04 39.84 6.66
C PRO A 82 -32.75 38.52 7.42
N ALA A 83 -32.61 38.61 8.74
CA ALA A 83 -32.41 37.45 9.60
C ALA A 83 -33.59 36.48 9.53
N GLY A 84 -33.33 35.20 9.78
CA GLY A 84 -34.35 34.16 9.85
C GLY A 84 -35.03 33.79 8.53
N THR A 85 -34.57 34.26 7.36
CA THR A 85 -35.13 33.88 6.06
C THR A 85 -34.02 33.52 5.06
N ILE A 86 -33.90 32.23 4.74
CA ILE A 86 -33.01 31.74 3.70
C ILE A 86 -33.47 32.33 2.36
N PRO A 87 -32.60 32.97 1.56
CA PRO A 87 -32.99 33.50 0.27
C PRO A 87 -33.37 32.38 -0.70
N ASN A 88 -34.31 32.67 -1.60
CA ASN A 88 -34.79 31.70 -2.58
C ASN A 88 -33.62 31.14 -3.41
N TYR A 89 -33.54 29.81 -3.51
CA TYR A 89 -32.49 29.01 -4.17
C TYR A 89 -31.17 28.83 -3.41
N ALA A 90 -30.96 29.54 -2.29
CA ALA A 90 -29.85 29.20 -1.40
C ALA A 90 -30.15 27.89 -0.68
N GLN A 91 -29.22 26.95 -0.67
CA GLN A 91 -29.46 25.60 -0.17
C GLN A 91 -28.19 24.86 0.23
N GLN A 92 -28.30 23.94 1.19
CA GLN A 92 -27.26 22.97 1.55
C GLN A 92 -27.89 21.60 1.87
N GLY A 93 -27.26 20.51 1.44
CA GLY A 93 -27.71 19.15 1.74
C GLY A 93 -27.04 18.06 0.93
N ILE A 94 -27.81 17.05 0.50
CA ILE A 94 -27.37 15.82 -0.19
C ILE A 94 -27.84 15.81 -1.66
N VAL A 95 -27.07 15.20 -2.55
CA VAL A 95 -27.44 14.88 -3.94
C VAL A 95 -27.08 13.43 -4.30
N PHE A 96 -27.91 12.77 -5.10
CA PHE A 96 -27.51 11.51 -5.75
C PHE A 96 -28.15 11.33 -7.14
N GLY A 97 -27.53 10.47 -7.95
CA GLY A 97 -27.87 10.22 -9.35
C GLY A 97 -26.83 10.79 -10.31
N LEU A 98 -26.91 10.43 -11.59
CA LEU A 98 -25.89 10.77 -12.59
C LEU A 98 -26.49 11.60 -13.74
N GLY A 99 -26.08 12.86 -13.84
CA GLY A 99 -26.50 13.77 -14.91
C GLY A 99 -26.96 15.13 -14.37
N THR A 100 -28.10 15.62 -14.83
CA THR A 100 -28.59 16.95 -14.50
C THR A 100 -29.98 16.96 -13.85
N GLN A 101 -30.18 17.93 -12.96
CA GLN A 101 -31.49 18.24 -12.38
C GLN A 101 -32.54 18.52 -13.45
N GLY A 102 -32.18 19.21 -14.54
CA GLY A 102 -33.09 19.59 -15.63
C GLY A 102 -33.70 18.40 -16.38
N ASN A 103 -33.00 17.27 -16.42
CA ASN A 103 -33.44 16.03 -17.08
C ASN A 103 -34.03 14.99 -16.12
N ASN A 104 -34.23 15.32 -14.83
CA ASN A 104 -34.66 14.37 -13.80
C ASN A 104 -33.68 13.19 -13.60
N GLU A 105 -32.39 13.47 -13.71
CA GLU A 105 -31.32 12.47 -13.58
C GLU A 105 -30.68 12.45 -12.18
N VAL A 106 -31.07 13.39 -11.31
CA VAL A 106 -30.59 13.50 -9.93
C VAL A 106 -31.72 13.87 -8.97
N VAL A 107 -31.60 13.47 -7.70
CA VAL A 107 -32.47 13.89 -6.60
C VAL A 107 -31.65 14.61 -5.54
N LYS A 108 -32.20 15.68 -4.96
CA LYS A 108 -31.58 16.43 -3.85
C LYS A 108 -32.49 16.47 -2.63
N LEU A 109 -31.90 16.47 -1.44
CA LEU A 109 -32.55 16.83 -0.19
C LEU A 109 -31.76 17.96 0.45
N VAL A 110 -32.41 19.10 0.67
CA VAL A 110 -31.72 20.32 1.13
C VAL A 110 -32.49 21.05 2.22
N LEU A 111 -31.77 21.72 3.11
CA LEU A 111 -32.28 22.87 3.86
C LEU A 111 -32.10 24.09 2.96
N GLY A 112 -33.18 24.82 2.69
CA GLY A 112 -33.17 25.91 1.73
C GLY A 112 -34.04 25.65 0.50
N GLY A 113 -33.55 26.10 -0.65
CA GLY A 113 -34.11 25.79 -1.97
C GLY A 113 -35.24 26.74 -2.38
N LEU A 114 -36.22 26.21 -3.11
CA LEU A 114 -37.32 27.01 -3.65
C LEU A 114 -38.27 27.44 -2.51
N LYS A 115 -38.22 28.73 -2.16
CA LYS A 115 -38.90 29.46 -1.06
C LYS A 115 -38.18 29.47 0.30
N GLY A 116 -36.89 29.11 0.36
CA GLY A 116 -36.03 29.52 1.46
C GLY A 116 -36.16 28.69 2.74
N ASN A 117 -37.18 28.91 3.57
CA ASN A 117 -37.25 28.27 4.90
C ASN A 117 -37.94 26.91 4.84
N ALA A 118 -37.33 25.95 4.17
CA ALA A 118 -37.88 24.60 4.07
C ALA A 118 -36.78 23.55 4.05
N VAL A 119 -37.14 22.34 4.48
CA VAL A 119 -36.50 21.12 4.00
C VAL A 119 -37.21 20.74 2.71
N GLN A 120 -36.46 20.60 1.61
CA GLN A 120 -37.01 20.30 0.30
C GLN A 120 -36.33 19.06 -0.29
N ILE A 121 -37.15 18.09 -0.69
CA ILE A 121 -36.73 17.03 -1.62
C ILE A 121 -37.14 17.44 -3.03
N TRP A 122 -36.19 17.42 -3.97
CA TRP A 122 -36.39 18.02 -5.29
C TRP A 122 -35.73 17.25 -6.43
N SER A 123 -36.46 17.17 -7.55
CA SER A 123 -36.02 16.88 -8.92
C SER A 123 -36.95 17.62 -9.87
N ASN A 124 -36.53 18.03 -11.07
CA ASN A 124 -37.33 18.90 -11.96
C ASN A 124 -38.83 18.51 -12.10
N PRO A 125 -39.76 19.24 -11.45
CA PRO A 125 -41.17 18.88 -11.43
C PRO A 125 -41.86 19.10 -12.77
N ASP A 126 -41.33 20.01 -13.61
CA ASP A 126 -41.88 20.29 -14.94
C ASP A 126 -41.71 19.10 -15.90
N ALA A 127 -40.80 18.17 -15.57
CA ALA A 127 -40.57 16.92 -16.29
C ALA A 127 -41.07 15.68 -15.50
N GLY A 128 -41.94 15.87 -14.51
CA GLY A 128 -42.52 14.78 -13.70
C GLY A 128 -41.65 14.33 -12.52
N GLY A 129 -40.74 15.18 -12.05
CA GLY A 129 -39.90 14.95 -10.87
C GLY A 129 -40.60 15.28 -9.54
N ILE A 130 -39.79 15.49 -8.49
CA ILE A 130 -40.23 15.65 -7.10
C ILE A 130 -40.20 17.14 -6.72
N ASP A 131 -41.24 17.66 -6.06
CA ASP A 131 -41.21 19.01 -5.49
C ASP A 131 -41.93 19.07 -4.14
N THR A 132 -41.42 18.33 -3.17
CA THR A 132 -42.01 18.24 -1.83
C THR A 132 -41.24 19.11 -0.84
N LYS A 133 -41.98 19.93 -0.10
CA LYS A 133 -41.46 20.93 0.83
C LYS A 133 -42.08 20.76 2.19
N TYR A 134 -41.23 20.80 3.21
CA TYR A 134 -41.63 20.88 4.61
C TYR A 134 -41.15 22.21 5.16
N MET A 135 -42.10 23.10 5.46
CA MET A 135 -41.77 24.44 5.96
C MET A 135 -41.14 24.32 7.33
N LEU A 136 -40.10 25.10 7.59
CA LEU A 136 -39.33 25.01 8.84
C LEU A 136 -40.21 25.18 10.09
N ASP A 137 -41.14 26.13 10.05
CA ASP A 137 -42.08 26.40 11.15
C ASP A 137 -42.95 25.18 11.51
N ASP A 138 -43.22 24.29 10.54
CA ASP A 138 -43.99 23.06 10.76
C ASP A 138 -43.12 21.90 11.29
N LEU A 139 -41.80 21.97 11.05
CA LEU A 139 -40.83 20.96 11.47
C LEU A 139 -40.40 21.12 12.93
N LEU A 140 -40.48 22.33 13.46
CA LEU A 140 -40.08 22.66 14.82
C LEU A 140 -41.16 22.23 15.82
N SER A 141 -40.71 21.58 16.89
CA SER A 141 -41.58 21.09 17.97
C SER A 141 -42.15 22.21 18.85
N ASP A 142 -41.53 23.40 18.81
CA ASP A 142 -41.98 24.62 19.49
C ASP A 142 -42.11 25.77 18.48
N ALA A 143 -43.30 26.35 18.39
CA ALA A 143 -43.62 27.42 17.46
C ALA A 143 -42.96 28.78 17.78
N SER A 144 -42.23 28.88 18.89
CA SER A 144 -41.41 30.05 19.23
C SER A 144 -39.99 29.99 18.65
N LEU A 145 -39.56 28.83 18.16
CA LEU A 145 -38.27 28.64 17.52
C LEU A 145 -38.33 29.04 16.04
N GLY A 146 -37.17 29.35 15.46
CA GLY A 146 -37.00 29.66 14.05
C GLY A 146 -35.63 29.26 13.52
N LEU A 147 -35.28 29.75 12.32
CA LEU A 147 -34.02 29.43 11.64
C LEU A 147 -32.77 29.74 12.49
N ASP A 148 -32.80 30.81 13.29
CA ASP A 148 -31.67 31.23 14.11
C ASP A 148 -31.45 30.31 15.33
N ASP A 149 -32.44 29.49 15.69
CA ASP A 149 -32.33 28.50 16.78
C ASP A 149 -31.75 27.17 16.30
N VAL A 150 -31.79 26.90 14.98
CA VAL A 150 -31.22 25.69 14.38
C VAL A 150 -29.72 25.89 14.20
N ALA A 151 -28.92 25.19 15.00
CA ALA A 151 -27.46 25.22 14.95
C ALA A 151 -26.91 24.22 13.92
N ALA A 152 -27.45 23.01 13.86
CA ALA A 152 -26.99 21.96 12.96
C ALA A 152 -28.16 21.13 12.42
N VAL A 153 -27.90 20.45 11.30
CA VAL A 153 -28.89 19.64 10.59
C VAL A 153 -28.29 18.29 10.22
N GLU A 154 -29.01 17.23 10.55
CA GLU A 154 -28.71 15.88 10.07
C GLU A 154 -29.82 15.47 9.11
N MET A 155 -29.43 14.99 7.93
CA MET A 155 -30.35 14.58 6.87
C MET A 155 -30.04 13.18 6.40
N SER A 156 -31.07 12.41 6.06
CA SER A 156 -30.90 11.18 5.31
C SER A 156 -32.03 10.92 4.30
N LEU A 157 -31.69 10.14 3.28
CA LEU A 157 -32.59 9.67 2.24
C LEU A 157 -32.61 8.14 2.28
N THR A 158 -33.74 7.56 2.66
CA THR A 158 -33.96 6.12 2.57
C THR A 158 -34.58 5.78 1.21
N ILE A 159 -33.90 4.95 0.43
CA ILE A 159 -34.26 4.56 -0.93
C ILE A 159 -34.67 3.09 -0.92
N ASP A 160 -35.80 2.76 -1.55
CA ASP A 160 -36.22 1.39 -1.85
C ASP A 160 -36.27 1.23 -3.37
N LYS A 161 -35.31 0.49 -3.94
CA LYS A 161 -35.19 0.29 -5.39
C LYS A 161 -36.35 -0.53 -5.95
N ALA A 162 -36.82 -1.54 -5.23
CA ALA A 162 -37.95 -2.37 -5.65
C ALA A 162 -39.27 -1.59 -5.65
N ALA A 163 -39.49 -0.74 -4.64
CA ALA A 163 -40.65 0.15 -4.63
C ALA A 163 -40.48 1.37 -5.55
N GLY A 164 -39.25 1.66 -5.98
CA GLY A 164 -38.91 2.87 -6.75
C GLY A 164 -39.18 4.13 -5.96
N SER A 165 -38.90 4.12 -4.66
CA SER A 165 -39.26 5.21 -3.74
C SER A 165 -38.08 5.76 -2.95
N VAL A 166 -38.21 7.00 -2.50
CA VAL A 166 -37.24 7.69 -1.65
C VAL A 166 -37.97 8.49 -0.57
N THR A 167 -37.52 8.39 0.68
CA THR A 167 -38.16 9.05 1.84
C THR A 167 -37.13 9.88 2.61
N PRO A 168 -37.38 11.18 2.84
CA PRO A 168 -36.46 12.02 3.60
C PRO A 168 -36.66 11.86 5.11
N ILE A 169 -35.56 11.86 5.86
CA ILE A 169 -35.51 11.92 7.32
C ILE A 169 -34.59 13.09 7.70
N VAL A 170 -35.00 13.91 8.65
CA VAL A 170 -34.23 15.10 9.05
C VAL A 170 -34.34 15.31 10.56
N THR A 171 -33.24 15.66 11.21
CA THR A 171 -33.21 16.12 12.60
C THR A 171 -32.62 17.51 12.67
N LEU A 172 -33.31 18.42 13.35
CA LEU A 172 -32.87 19.80 13.59
C LEU A 172 -32.34 19.92 15.02
N PHE A 173 -31.15 20.47 15.19
CA PHE A 173 -30.49 20.59 16.50
C PHE A 173 -30.31 22.04 16.92
N GLY A 174 -30.49 22.31 18.21
CA GLY A 174 -30.14 23.58 18.85
C GLY A 174 -28.66 23.64 19.22
N SER A 175 -28.19 24.83 19.61
CA SER A 175 -26.78 25.07 19.97
C SER A 175 -26.27 24.26 21.17
N ASP A 176 -27.16 23.72 21.98
CA ASP A 176 -26.87 22.83 23.11
C ASP A 176 -27.00 21.33 22.77
N GLY A 177 -27.19 21.01 21.48
CA GLY A 177 -27.44 19.66 20.99
C GLY A 177 -28.87 19.17 21.20
N SER A 178 -29.78 20.01 21.71
CA SER A 178 -31.19 19.63 21.87
C SER A 178 -31.87 19.39 20.53
N VAL A 179 -32.71 18.37 20.45
CA VAL A 179 -33.52 18.09 19.26
C VAL A 179 -34.69 19.06 19.21
N LEU A 180 -34.73 19.89 18.16
CA LEU A 180 -35.76 20.90 17.96
C LEU A 180 -36.95 20.37 17.15
N GLY A 181 -36.76 19.29 16.39
CA GLY A 181 -37.80 18.65 15.56
C GLY A 181 -37.24 18.08 14.26
N GLY A 182 -38.08 17.95 13.24
CA GLY A 182 -37.67 17.49 11.90
C GLY A 182 -38.64 16.49 11.24
N LEU A 183 -38.09 15.58 10.43
CA LEU A 183 -38.83 14.59 9.64
C LEU A 183 -38.51 13.15 10.04
N ARG A 184 -39.51 12.29 10.02
CA ARG A 184 -39.37 10.83 10.20
C ARG A 184 -40.25 10.07 9.21
N ALA A 185 -39.80 8.90 8.75
CA ALA A 185 -40.54 8.06 7.81
C ALA A 185 -41.87 7.50 8.39
N SER A 186 -41.96 7.42 9.72
CA SER A 186 -43.16 6.99 10.45
C SER A 186 -43.53 8.00 11.54
N PRO A 187 -44.80 8.05 11.99
CA PRO A 187 -45.23 8.95 13.04
C PRO A 187 -44.36 8.87 14.30
N ALA A 188 -43.76 9.98 14.70
CA ALA A 188 -42.93 10.12 15.89
C ALA A 188 -43.27 11.44 16.61
N ALA A 189 -43.26 11.42 17.95
CA ALA A 189 -43.59 12.60 18.74
C ALA A 189 -42.55 13.72 18.53
N GLY A 190 -42.99 14.93 18.22
CA GLY A 190 -42.10 16.06 17.96
C GLY A 190 -41.55 16.12 16.53
N PHE A 191 -41.97 15.22 15.64
CA PHE A 191 -41.53 15.17 14.25
C PHE A 191 -42.72 15.15 13.27
N VAL A 192 -42.52 15.73 12.10
CA VAL A 192 -43.44 15.61 10.97
C VAL A 192 -43.20 14.26 10.28
N THR A 193 -44.29 13.59 9.89
CA THR A 193 -44.19 12.35 9.10
C THR A 193 -43.87 12.70 7.65
N ALA A 194 -42.75 12.21 7.15
CA ALA A 194 -42.31 12.38 5.77
C ALA A 194 -43.20 11.59 4.81
N GLN A 195 -43.31 12.10 3.59
CA GLN A 195 -43.96 11.45 2.47
C GLN A 195 -42.89 10.68 1.69
N ALA A 196 -43.16 9.40 1.39
CA ALA A 196 -42.37 8.66 0.42
C ALA A 196 -42.64 9.21 -0.98
N GLU A 197 -41.60 9.60 -1.69
CA GLU A 197 -41.65 10.14 -3.04
C GLU A 197 -41.27 9.06 -4.06
N THR A 198 -41.85 9.15 -5.26
CA THR A 198 -41.47 8.26 -6.37
C THR A 198 -40.16 8.75 -6.97
N LEU A 199 -39.17 7.85 -7.11
CA LEU A 199 -37.92 8.15 -7.79
C LEU A 199 -38.16 8.50 -9.26
N PRO A 200 -37.45 9.51 -9.80
CA PRO A 200 -37.41 9.71 -11.24
C PRO A 200 -36.90 8.48 -11.98
N ALA A 201 -37.46 8.19 -13.15
CA ALA A 201 -37.15 6.97 -13.90
C ALA A 201 -35.65 6.85 -14.27
N ALA A 202 -35.00 7.98 -14.60
CA ALA A 202 -33.56 7.99 -14.92
C ALA A 202 -32.69 7.69 -13.70
N VAL A 203 -33.08 8.20 -12.51
CA VAL A 203 -32.39 7.93 -11.25
C VAL A 203 -32.52 6.47 -10.85
N LEU A 204 -33.73 5.89 -10.94
CA LEU A 204 -33.94 4.47 -10.66
C LEU A 204 -33.18 3.57 -11.66
N ALA A 205 -33.11 3.96 -12.93
CA ALA A 205 -32.32 3.25 -13.93
C ALA A 205 -30.82 3.28 -13.58
N ASN A 206 -30.27 4.43 -13.18
CA ASN A 206 -28.88 4.53 -12.76
C ASN A 206 -28.58 3.68 -11.51
N LEU A 207 -29.46 3.69 -10.51
CA LEU A 207 -29.33 2.86 -9.29
C LEU A 207 -29.38 1.34 -9.55
N THR A 208 -29.73 0.91 -10.76
CA THR A 208 -29.86 -0.52 -11.12
C THR A 208 -28.99 -0.91 -12.31
N ASP A 209 -28.15 0.02 -12.79
CA ASP A 209 -27.26 -0.21 -13.93
C ASP A 209 -25.84 -0.56 -13.46
N PRO A 210 -25.40 -1.82 -13.60
CA PRO A 210 -24.06 -2.24 -13.20
C PRO A 210 -22.95 -1.67 -14.09
N ALA A 211 -23.29 -1.12 -15.26
CA ALA A 211 -22.30 -0.52 -16.14
C ALA A 211 -22.01 0.95 -15.80
N THR A 212 -22.85 1.58 -14.97
CA THR A 212 -22.80 3.03 -14.74
C THR A 212 -22.88 3.32 -13.24
N PRO A 213 -21.76 3.70 -12.57
CA PRO A 213 -21.80 4.00 -11.15
C PRO A 213 -22.70 5.21 -10.86
N THR A 214 -23.29 5.22 -9.67
CA THR A 214 -24.15 6.30 -9.20
C THR A 214 -23.28 7.34 -8.49
N ALA A 215 -23.42 8.61 -8.86
CA ALA A 215 -22.81 9.69 -8.08
C ALA A 215 -23.64 9.93 -6.81
N VAL A 216 -22.98 9.91 -5.65
CA VAL A 216 -23.56 10.26 -4.35
C VAL A 216 -22.70 11.35 -3.74
N GLY A 217 -23.33 12.40 -3.22
CA GLY A 217 -22.59 13.58 -2.83
C GLY A 217 -23.34 14.53 -1.91
N VAL A 218 -22.64 15.60 -1.59
CA VAL A 218 -23.18 16.76 -0.89
C VAL A 218 -23.38 17.91 -1.88
N THR A 219 -24.26 18.84 -1.56
CA THR A 219 -24.60 19.95 -2.45
C THR A 219 -24.80 21.24 -1.69
N SER A 220 -24.29 22.35 -2.23
CA SER A 220 -24.60 23.70 -1.76
C SER A 220 -24.77 24.68 -2.92
N ASN A 221 -25.53 25.74 -2.71
CA ASN A 221 -25.76 26.78 -3.73
C ASN A 221 -26.12 28.12 -3.08
N ASP A 222 -25.65 29.22 -3.66
CA ASP A 222 -25.92 30.60 -3.26
C ASP A 222 -26.75 31.40 -4.29
N TYR A 223 -27.15 30.78 -5.41
CA TYR A 223 -27.76 31.39 -6.59
C TYR A 223 -28.58 32.68 -6.36
N LYS A 224 -28.17 33.74 -7.06
CA LYS A 224 -28.81 35.07 -7.25
C LYS A 224 -28.94 36.01 -6.04
N THR A 225 -29.37 35.55 -4.88
CA THR A 225 -29.86 36.45 -3.80
C THR A 225 -29.09 36.31 -2.48
N LEU A 226 -28.31 35.24 -2.31
CA LEU A 226 -27.29 35.12 -1.29
C LEU A 226 -25.92 35.22 -1.99
N GLY A 227 -24.99 36.00 -1.46
CA GLY A 227 -23.60 35.90 -1.87
C GLY A 227 -22.96 34.62 -1.30
N SER A 228 -21.77 34.29 -1.79
CA SER A 228 -20.98 33.17 -1.28
C SER A 228 -20.96 33.08 0.24
N TYR A 229 -21.20 31.89 0.76
CA TYR A 229 -21.16 31.55 2.18
C TYR A 229 -20.28 30.32 2.41
N GLU A 230 -19.89 30.09 3.65
CA GLU A 230 -19.15 28.90 4.04
C GLU A 230 -20.14 27.76 4.31
N ALA A 231 -19.97 26.65 3.60
CA ALA A 231 -20.70 25.42 3.81
C ALA A 231 -19.73 24.37 4.34
N SER A 232 -20.12 23.66 5.40
CA SER A 232 -19.36 22.54 5.97
C SER A 232 -20.17 21.24 5.97
N TRP A 233 -19.49 20.09 5.95
CA TRP A 233 -20.11 18.78 6.18
C TRP A 233 -19.21 17.93 7.06
N GLU A 234 -19.81 17.36 8.11
CA GLU A 234 -19.12 16.46 9.04
C GLU A 234 -18.86 15.11 8.39
N TYR A 235 -19.84 14.57 7.65
CA TYR A 235 -19.72 13.27 6.98
C TYR A 235 -20.71 13.13 5.81
N LEU A 236 -20.44 12.16 4.93
CA LEU A 236 -21.36 11.63 3.91
C LEU A 236 -21.31 10.10 3.94
N ASP A 237 -22.40 9.47 4.35
CA ASP A 237 -22.48 8.02 4.51
C ASP A 237 -23.51 7.39 3.58
N VAL A 238 -23.19 6.20 3.05
CA VAL A 238 -24.11 5.35 2.30
C VAL A 238 -24.17 3.98 2.96
N THR A 239 -25.36 3.58 3.42
CA THR A 239 -25.58 2.34 4.19
C THR A 239 -26.75 1.54 3.63
N THR A 240 -26.84 0.23 3.96
CA THR A 240 -27.96 -0.63 3.54
C THR A 240 -28.52 -1.43 4.74
N PRO A 241 -29.85 -1.64 4.87
CA PRO A 241 -30.46 -2.27 6.04
C PRO A 241 -30.30 -3.81 6.20
N ASP A 242 -29.73 -4.55 5.25
CA ASP A 242 -29.47 -6.00 5.41
C ASP A 242 -28.10 -6.34 4.77
N THR A 243 -27.10 -6.72 5.56
CA THR A 243 -27.05 -8.03 6.22
C THR A 243 -26.88 -7.97 7.76
N THR A 244 -27.96 -8.34 8.45
CA THR A 244 -28.04 -8.78 9.86
C THR A 244 -27.71 -7.78 10.98
N SER A 245 -28.57 -6.79 11.17
CA SER A 245 -29.16 -6.51 12.50
C SER A 245 -30.41 -5.63 12.33
N GLN A 246 -31.60 -6.21 12.51
CA GLN A 246 -32.82 -5.40 12.55
C GLN A 246 -32.80 -4.46 13.76
N PRO A 247 -33.17 -3.18 13.58
CA PRO A 247 -33.28 -2.21 14.65
C PRO A 247 -34.52 -2.55 15.50
N ASN A 248 -34.31 -2.82 16.79
CA ASN A 248 -35.42 -3.00 17.72
C ASN A 248 -36.14 -1.65 17.95
N THR A 249 -37.22 -1.44 17.21
CA THR A 249 -38.19 -0.39 17.48
C THR A 249 -39.23 -0.88 18.48
N THR A 250 -39.02 -0.57 19.76
CA THR A 250 -40.15 -0.37 20.69
C THR A 250 -39.88 0.83 21.58
N PHE A 251 -40.32 2.01 21.13
CA PHE A 251 -40.55 3.15 22.01
C PHE A 251 -41.94 2.98 22.66
N GLN A 252 -41.98 2.82 23.98
CA GLN A 252 -43.19 3.01 24.79
C GLN A 252 -42.92 4.14 25.79
N PRO A 253 -43.86 5.08 25.97
CA PRO A 253 -43.64 6.29 26.74
C PRO A 253 -43.74 5.95 28.23
N ASN A 254 -42.76 6.37 29.04
CA ASN A 254 -43.01 6.51 30.46
C ASN A 254 -42.39 7.78 31.05
N THR A 255 -43.30 8.65 31.47
CA THR A 255 -43.13 9.63 32.52
C THR A 255 -42.47 9.04 33.76
N THR A 256 -41.31 9.52 34.20
CA THR A 256 -41.03 9.88 35.61
C THR A 256 -39.59 10.36 35.81
N LEU A 257 -39.46 11.57 36.38
CA LEU A 257 -38.24 12.07 37.02
C LEU A 257 -37.83 11.15 38.19
N LEU A 258 -36.62 10.58 38.20
CA LEU A 258 -35.89 10.19 39.42
C LEU A 258 -34.35 10.15 39.15
N ALA A 259 -33.62 10.97 39.92
CA ALA A 259 -32.19 10.94 40.31
C ALA A 259 -31.11 10.44 39.32
N GLU A 260 -30.17 11.33 38.98
CA GLU A 260 -28.90 10.98 38.34
C GLU A 260 -28.01 10.19 39.32
N GLU A 261 -27.87 8.89 39.09
CA GLU A 261 -26.73 8.11 39.54
C GLU A 261 -25.59 8.37 38.53
N THR A 262 -24.45 8.88 39.00
CA THR A 262 -23.29 9.15 38.14
C THR A 262 -22.59 7.83 37.81
N SER A 263 -22.85 7.28 36.62
CA SER A 263 -22.13 6.12 36.11
C SER A 263 -20.70 6.49 35.69
N THR A 264 -19.75 5.58 35.90
CA THR A 264 -18.35 5.72 35.43
C THR A 264 -18.25 5.28 33.98
N ALA A 265 -17.78 6.16 33.10
CA ALA A 265 -17.66 5.89 31.68
C ALA A 265 -16.33 5.19 31.35
N VAL A 266 -16.38 4.11 30.57
CA VAL A 266 -15.21 3.36 30.06
C VAL A 266 -15.16 3.49 28.55
N GLY A 267 -14.03 3.97 28.03
CA GLY A 267 -13.78 4.10 26.59
C GLY A 267 -12.57 3.28 26.15
N ILE A 268 -12.46 3.05 24.85
CA ILE A 268 -11.30 2.45 24.18
C ILE A 268 -10.52 3.53 23.42
N SER A 269 -9.24 3.30 23.20
CA SER A 269 -8.37 4.09 22.33
C SER A 269 -7.70 3.22 21.29
N ASP A 270 -7.35 3.84 20.16
CA ASP A 270 -6.59 3.22 19.08
C ASP A 270 -5.35 2.49 19.63
N ALA A 271 -5.08 1.33 19.06
CA ALA A 271 -3.84 0.62 19.32
C ALA A 271 -2.69 1.35 18.60
N ALA A 272 -1.47 1.22 19.12
CA ALA A 272 -0.29 1.63 18.37
C ALA A 272 -0.19 0.83 17.06
N LEU A 273 0.45 1.41 16.05
CA LEU A 273 0.86 0.68 14.86
C LEU A 273 1.83 -0.44 15.27
N VAL A 274 1.61 -1.64 14.77
CA VAL A 274 2.47 -2.80 14.97
C VAL A 274 2.77 -3.37 13.59
N THR A 275 3.99 -3.84 13.34
CA THR A 275 4.31 -4.60 12.12
C THR A 275 4.09 -6.07 12.41
N GLU A 276 3.61 -6.83 11.44
CA GLU A 276 3.52 -8.27 11.64
C GLU A 276 4.90 -8.89 11.88
N ASN A 277 4.92 -10.14 12.34
CA ASN A 277 6.16 -10.84 12.61
C ASN A 277 6.09 -12.22 11.98
N GLY A 278 6.42 -12.27 10.69
CA GLY A 278 6.60 -13.46 9.89
C GLY A 278 5.31 -14.07 9.34
N ASP A 279 5.51 -14.91 8.32
CA ASP A 279 4.54 -15.34 7.30
C ASP A 279 3.34 -16.21 7.81
N SER A 280 3.27 -16.47 9.12
CA SER A 280 2.21 -17.26 9.73
C SER A 280 2.09 -17.03 11.23
N GLY A 281 0.87 -17.17 11.77
CA GLY A 281 0.61 -17.03 13.20
C GLY A 281 -0.30 -15.85 13.48
N THR A 282 -0.07 -15.17 14.61
CA THR A 282 -0.83 -13.96 14.95
C THR A 282 0.02 -12.88 15.59
N THR A 283 -0.24 -11.64 15.20
CA THR A 283 0.31 -10.43 15.82
C THR A 283 -0.73 -9.84 16.78
N THR A 284 -0.31 -9.42 17.98
CA THR A 284 -1.23 -8.90 19.00
C THR A 284 -1.26 -7.37 19.04
N LEU A 285 -2.39 -6.78 18.66
CA LEU A 285 -2.68 -5.37 18.87
C LEU A 285 -3.15 -5.13 20.31
N MET A 286 -2.59 -4.11 20.97
CA MET A 286 -2.93 -3.75 22.36
C MET A 286 -3.70 -2.44 22.40
N PHE A 287 -4.99 -2.52 22.73
CA PHE A 287 -5.88 -1.37 22.85
C PHE A 287 -6.00 -0.92 24.31
N GLU A 288 -5.77 0.36 24.57
CA GLU A 288 -5.96 0.92 25.91
C GLU A 288 -7.46 1.13 26.19
N LEU A 289 -7.90 0.66 27.36
CA LEU A 289 -9.20 0.97 27.93
C LEU A 289 -8.99 1.95 29.09
N SER A 290 -9.71 3.07 29.07
CA SER A 290 -9.61 4.10 30.11
C SER A 290 -10.97 4.47 30.67
N ALA A 291 -11.05 4.65 31.99
CA ALA A 291 -12.25 5.11 32.69
C ALA A 291 -12.13 6.57 33.14
N ASP A 292 -13.24 7.29 33.19
CA ASP A 292 -13.31 8.68 33.66
C ASP A 292 -13.15 8.83 35.20
N SER A 293 -13.08 7.71 35.91
CA SER A 293 -12.74 7.65 37.33
C SER A 293 -11.97 6.37 37.66
N ALA A 294 -11.32 6.34 38.84
CA ALA A 294 -10.46 5.24 39.23
C ALA A 294 -11.23 3.92 39.41
N ILE A 295 -10.87 2.91 38.61
CA ILE A 295 -11.31 1.52 38.74
C ILE A 295 -10.10 0.66 39.12
N ASN A 296 -10.22 -0.16 40.16
CA ASN A 296 -9.21 -1.13 40.58
C ASN A 296 -9.84 -2.53 40.73
N ASP A 297 -10.38 -3.05 39.62
CA ASP A 297 -11.15 -4.29 39.57
C ASP A 297 -11.00 -4.97 38.20
N THR A 298 -11.41 -6.24 38.10
CA THR A 298 -11.45 -6.98 36.83
C THR A 298 -12.86 -6.93 36.25
N LEU A 299 -13.01 -6.35 35.06
CA LEU A 299 -14.28 -6.17 34.39
C LEU A 299 -14.39 -7.07 33.15
N GLY A 300 -15.60 -7.53 32.86
CA GLY A 300 -15.93 -8.16 31.59
C GLY A 300 -16.25 -7.10 30.54
N ILE A 301 -15.47 -7.09 29.47
CA ILE A 301 -15.65 -6.18 28.33
C ILE A 301 -16.12 -7.00 27.15
N SER A 302 -17.25 -6.62 26.57
CA SER A 302 -17.75 -7.23 25.35
C SER A 302 -17.49 -6.32 24.17
N TYR A 303 -16.98 -6.88 23.08
CA TYR A 303 -16.59 -6.13 21.88
C TYR A 303 -16.82 -6.94 20.61
N SER A 304 -16.86 -6.26 19.47
CA SER A 304 -16.81 -6.84 18.13
C SER A 304 -15.58 -6.31 17.39
N MET A 305 -15.11 -7.07 16.41
CA MET A 305 -14.01 -6.69 15.52
C MET A 305 -14.56 -6.56 14.10
N ASP A 306 -14.09 -5.56 13.36
CA ASP A 306 -14.33 -5.33 11.92
C ASP A 306 -15.80 -5.32 11.51
N GLY A 307 -16.65 -4.78 12.38
CA GLY A 307 -18.09 -4.75 12.17
C GLY A 307 -18.76 -6.14 12.18
N GLY A 308 -18.04 -7.19 12.59
CA GLY A 308 -18.54 -8.56 12.64
C GLY A 308 -19.69 -8.75 13.64
N ALA A 309 -20.66 -9.58 13.26
CA ALA A 309 -21.86 -9.89 14.07
C ALA A 309 -21.59 -10.73 15.33
N THR A 310 -20.34 -11.17 15.56
CA THR A 310 -19.98 -12.05 16.67
C THR A 310 -19.36 -11.25 17.81
N THR A 311 -20.13 -11.03 18.88
CA THR A 311 -19.63 -10.39 20.09
C THR A 311 -18.69 -11.34 20.85
N GLN A 312 -17.48 -10.88 21.11
CA GLN A 312 -16.53 -11.51 22.01
C GLN A 312 -16.61 -10.88 23.39
N SER A 313 -16.15 -11.58 24.42
CA SER A 313 -16.04 -11.03 25.77
C SER A 313 -14.74 -11.46 26.41
N ARG A 314 -14.03 -10.50 27.02
CA ARG A 314 -12.75 -10.72 27.69
C ARG A 314 -12.76 -10.07 29.08
N LEU A 315 -12.15 -10.75 30.04
CA LEU A 315 -11.88 -10.17 31.35
C LEU A 315 -10.60 -9.34 31.27
N VAL A 316 -10.69 -8.05 31.61
CA VAL A 316 -9.54 -7.13 31.67
C VAL A 316 -9.43 -6.58 33.08
N THR A 317 -8.20 -6.38 33.56
CA THR A 317 -7.96 -5.86 34.91
C THR A 317 -7.63 -4.39 34.85
N PHE A 318 -8.50 -3.56 35.42
CA PHE A 318 -8.27 -2.14 35.57
C PHE A 318 -7.41 -1.87 36.80
N VAL A 319 -6.41 -1.00 36.63
CA VAL A 319 -5.62 -0.42 37.72
C VAL A 319 -5.66 1.09 37.53
N ASP A 320 -6.18 1.79 38.55
CA ASP A 320 -6.40 3.24 38.54
C ASP A 320 -7.16 3.74 37.28
N GLY A 321 -8.13 2.95 36.81
CA GLY A 321 -8.96 3.31 35.65
C GLY A 321 -8.36 2.98 34.29
N ILE A 322 -7.20 2.33 34.20
CA ILE A 322 -6.59 1.89 32.92
C ILE A 322 -6.50 0.37 32.84
N ALA A 323 -6.82 -0.20 31.68
CA ALA A 323 -6.62 -1.61 31.34
C ALA A 323 -6.17 -1.76 29.88
N MET A 324 -5.72 -2.95 29.48
CA MET A 324 -5.36 -3.26 28.10
C MET A 324 -6.20 -4.42 27.56
N LEU A 325 -6.69 -4.27 26.33
CA LEU A 325 -7.40 -5.29 25.57
C LEU A 325 -6.54 -5.74 24.39
N GLY A 326 -6.01 -6.97 24.46
CA GLY A 326 -5.23 -7.56 23.37
C GLY A 326 -6.12 -8.22 22.31
N ILE A 327 -5.86 -7.96 21.04
CA ILE A 327 -6.54 -8.55 19.88
C ILE A 327 -5.50 -9.23 18.99
N GLU A 328 -5.75 -10.48 18.61
CA GLU A 328 -4.88 -11.25 17.71
C GLU A 328 -5.34 -11.04 16.27
N VAL A 329 -4.44 -10.59 15.42
CA VAL A 329 -4.58 -10.45 13.96
C VAL A 329 -3.77 -11.56 13.32
N ALA A 330 -4.30 -12.23 12.30
CA ALA A 330 -3.55 -13.29 11.62
C ALA A 330 -2.47 -12.65 10.76
N ASN A 331 -1.25 -13.20 10.79
CA ASN A 331 -0.23 -12.81 9.82
C ASN A 331 -0.47 -13.58 8.52
N ASP A 332 -0.11 -13.01 7.39
CA ASP A 332 -0.05 -13.73 6.13
C ASP A 332 1.30 -13.54 5.41
N ALA A 333 1.36 -13.81 4.11
CA ALA A 333 2.61 -13.91 3.35
C ALA A 333 2.57 -13.02 2.10
N VAL A 334 1.67 -12.03 2.07
CA VAL A 334 1.32 -11.24 0.90
C VAL A 334 1.12 -9.80 1.30
N ASP A 335 1.93 -8.88 0.74
CA ASP A 335 1.65 -7.44 0.83
C ASP A 335 0.39 -7.08 0.03
N ASP A 336 -0.76 -7.21 0.67
CA ASP A 336 -2.04 -6.68 0.21
C ASP A 336 -2.44 -5.39 0.94
N GLY A 337 -1.53 -4.89 1.79
CA GLY A 337 -1.55 -3.64 2.49
C GLY A 337 -2.12 -3.75 3.91
N ALA A 338 -1.54 -2.96 4.82
CA ALA A 338 -1.77 -3.00 6.27
C ALA A 338 -3.15 -3.52 6.74
N ASP A 339 -3.12 -4.67 7.39
CA ASP A 339 -4.21 -5.29 8.12
C ASP A 339 -4.82 -4.38 9.20
N ARG A 340 -6.04 -3.89 8.96
CA ARG A 340 -6.74 -2.98 9.87
C ARG A 340 -7.83 -3.70 10.65
N VAL A 341 -7.71 -3.63 11.98
CA VAL A 341 -8.73 -4.12 12.91
C VAL A 341 -9.44 -2.96 13.60
N SER A 342 -10.75 -2.87 13.41
CA SER A 342 -11.64 -1.97 14.14
C SER A 342 -12.30 -2.70 15.30
N VAL A 343 -12.06 -2.25 16.53
CA VAL A 343 -12.67 -2.79 17.74
C VAL A 343 -13.80 -1.87 18.20
N GLN A 344 -15.00 -2.42 18.36
CA GLN A 344 -16.13 -1.69 18.95
C GLN A 344 -16.56 -2.31 20.28
N LEU A 345 -16.54 -1.51 21.35
CA LEU A 345 -17.11 -1.89 22.65
C LEU A 345 -18.64 -1.92 22.56
N SER A 346 -19.24 -3.00 23.08
CA SER A 346 -20.70 -3.21 23.08
C SER A 346 -21.29 -3.27 24.48
N SER A 347 -20.52 -3.72 25.48
CA SER A 347 -20.91 -3.59 26.89
C SER A 347 -19.72 -3.68 27.83
N VAL A 348 -19.89 -3.09 29.02
CA VAL A 348 -19.04 -3.29 30.20
C VAL A 348 -19.88 -3.92 31.31
N ALA A 349 -19.34 -4.92 31.99
CA ALA A 349 -20.06 -5.61 33.07
C ALA A 349 -20.09 -4.77 34.36
N GLY A 350 -21.30 -4.55 34.89
CA GLY A 350 -21.54 -3.85 36.17
C GLY A 350 -22.50 -2.67 35.97
N GLU A 351 -23.53 -2.56 36.82
CA GLU A 351 -24.61 -1.55 36.68
C GLU A 351 -24.11 -0.11 36.90
N GLN A 352 -22.95 0.05 37.54
CA GLN A 352 -22.31 1.35 37.80
C GLN A 352 -21.40 1.84 36.67
N TYR A 353 -21.16 1.01 35.65
CA TYR A 353 -20.30 1.34 34.52
C TYR A 353 -21.14 1.54 33.27
N VAL A 354 -20.78 2.55 32.49
CA VAL A 354 -21.33 2.79 31.16
C VAL A 354 -20.18 2.87 30.18
N LEU A 355 -20.47 2.64 28.89
CA LEU A 355 -19.47 2.91 27.87
C LEU A 355 -19.48 4.39 27.54
N ASP A 356 -18.29 4.96 27.34
CA ASP A 356 -18.14 6.31 26.84
C ASP A 356 -18.59 6.34 25.37
N SER A 357 -19.73 6.98 25.10
CA SER A 357 -20.33 7.04 23.77
C SER A 357 -19.43 7.73 22.73
N SER A 358 -18.45 8.52 23.17
CA SER A 358 -17.47 9.19 22.29
C SER A 358 -16.23 8.34 22.02
N ARG A 359 -16.04 7.23 22.75
CA ARG A 359 -14.87 6.34 22.69
C ARG A 359 -15.29 4.87 22.70
N LEU A 360 -16.28 4.54 21.85
CA LEU A 360 -16.77 3.18 21.68
C LEU A 360 -15.96 2.37 20.68
N THR A 361 -15.29 3.03 19.76
CA THR A 361 -14.54 2.42 18.67
C THR A 361 -13.08 2.82 18.75
N ALA A 362 -12.22 1.88 18.41
CA ALA A 362 -10.80 2.11 18.24
C ALA A 362 -10.31 1.31 17.04
N ILE A 363 -9.29 1.81 16.37
CA ILE A 363 -8.64 1.14 15.25
C ILE A 363 -7.23 0.76 15.68
N GLY A 364 -6.81 -0.43 15.29
CA GLY A 364 -5.41 -0.82 15.28
C GLY A 364 -5.07 -1.28 13.87
N SER A 365 -3.81 -1.11 13.49
CA SER A 365 -3.32 -1.61 12.21
C SER A 365 -2.09 -2.43 12.48
N VAL A 366 -2.07 -3.62 11.90
CA VAL A 366 -0.84 -4.34 11.62
C VAL A 366 -0.38 -3.87 10.24
N THR A 367 0.89 -3.54 10.05
CA THR A 367 1.43 -3.32 8.70
C THR A 367 2.02 -4.61 8.18
N GLU A 368 1.80 -4.88 6.90
CA GLU A 368 2.48 -5.97 6.19
C GLU A 368 4.00 -5.83 6.34
N ASP A 369 4.69 -6.96 6.45
CA ASP A 369 6.15 -7.01 6.38
C ASP A 369 6.66 -7.34 4.96
N GLU A 370 5.77 -7.62 4.00
CA GLU A 370 6.14 -7.85 2.59
C GLU A 370 6.11 -6.58 1.70
N ALA A 371 6.63 -6.71 0.47
CA ALA A 371 6.71 -5.64 -0.53
C ALA A 371 5.68 -5.80 -1.67
N PRO A 372 5.24 -4.72 -2.37
CA PRO A 372 4.15 -4.77 -3.33
C PRO A 372 4.46 -5.67 -4.55
N ALA A 373 3.42 -6.29 -5.13
CA ALA A 373 3.56 -7.22 -6.25
C ALA A 373 4.35 -6.64 -7.43
N LEU A 374 5.56 -7.16 -7.63
CA LEU A 374 6.55 -6.70 -8.59
C LEU A 374 6.13 -6.95 -10.06
N ALA A 375 6.40 -6.01 -10.96
CA ALA A 375 6.11 -6.16 -12.39
C ALA A 375 6.89 -7.33 -13.00
N SER A 376 6.21 -8.25 -13.69
CA SER A 376 6.87 -9.40 -14.32
C SER A 376 7.75 -8.97 -15.49
N ALA A 377 8.78 -9.77 -15.83
CA ALA A 377 9.65 -9.50 -16.98
C ALA A 377 8.87 -9.34 -18.30
N GLU A 378 7.77 -10.09 -18.49
CA GLU A 378 6.88 -9.94 -19.64
C GLU A 378 6.22 -8.56 -19.68
N GLN A 379 5.80 -8.03 -18.53
CA GLN A 379 5.20 -6.70 -18.42
C GLN A 379 6.23 -5.61 -18.69
N VAL A 380 7.46 -5.77 -18.16
CA VAL A 380 8.59 -4.87 -18.44
C VAL A 380 8.92 -4.85 -19.93
N PHE A 381 9.06 -6.00 -20.58
CA PHE A 381 9.33 -6.04 -22.02
C PHE A 381 8.17 -5.51 -22.88
N ALA A 382 6.93 -5.75 -22.47
CA ALA A 382 5.76 -5.22 -23.17
C ALA A 382 5.69 -3.68 -23.11
N SER A 383 6.02 -3.06 -21.98
CA SER A 383 6.04 -1.60 -21.82
C SER A 383 7.24 -0.95 -22.53
N ALA A 384 8.35 -1.68 -22.69
CA ALA A 384 9.58 -1.19 -23.27
C ALA A 384 9.54 -0.96 -24.80
N ALA A 385 8.46 -1.32 -25.50
CA ALA A 385 8.31 -1.13 -26.96
C ALA A 385 9.50 -1.69 -27.77
N LEU A 386 9.81 -2.98 -27.58
CA LEU A 386 10.94 -3.66 -28.21
C LEU A 386 10.81 -3.77 -29.74
N GLU A 387 11.94 -3.69 -30.45
CA GLU A 387 11.99 -3.95 -31.89
C GLU A 387 12.01 -5.47 -32.14
N THR A 388 10.88 -6.02 -32.59
CA THR A 388 10.77 -7.46 -32.94
C THR A 388 10.48 -7.72 -34.43
N PRO A 389 11.33 -7.24 -35.37
CA PRO A 389 11.05 -7.33 -36.80
C PRO A 389 11.42 -8.68 -37.43
N ASP A 390 12.17 -9.52 -36.72
CA ASP A 390 12.83 -10.67 -37.33
C ASP A 390 11.97 -11.94 -37.27
N THR A 391 12.32 -12.91 -38.12
CA THR A 391 11.77 -14.25 -38.09
C THR A 391 12.90 -15.23 -38.39
N TYR A 392 13.03 -16.27 -37.58
CA TYR A 392 14.13 -17.23 -37.68
C TYR A 392 13.69 -18.57 -38.26
N ALA A 393 14.67 -19.36 -38.72
CA ALA A 393 14.41 -20.72 -39.17
C ALA A 393 13.93 -21.61 -38.01
N ALA A 394 13.12 -22.63 -38.32
CA ALA A 394 12.69 -23.59 -37.31
C ALA A 394 13.90 -24.27 -36.66
N GLY A 395 13.97 -24.23 -35.32
CA GLY A 395 15.07 -24.77 -34.54
C GLY A 395 16.19 -23.79 -34.22
N ALA A 396 16.11 -22.53 -34.65
CA ALA A 396 17.01 -21.47 -34.15
C ALA A 396 16.77 -21.23 -32.66
N VAL A 397 17.85 -21.15 -31.87
CA VAL A 397 17.80 -20.98 -30.41
C VAL A 397 18.43 -19.65 -30.02
N GLY A 398 17.67 -18.82 -29.32
CA GLY A 398 18.17 -17.64 -28.64
C GLY A 398 18.97 -18.03 -27.40
N SER A 399 20.13 -17.40 -27.22
CA SER A 399 20.98 -17.62 -26.06
C SER A 399 21.95 -16.45 -25.83
N ALA A 400 22.27 -16.17 -24.57
CA ALA A 400 23.27 -15.19 -24.17
C ALA A 400 24.07 -15.69 -22.96
N MET A 401 25.37 -15.41 -22.95
CA MET A 401 26.21 -15.51 -21.75
C MET A 401 26.23 -14.16 -21.05
N VAL A 402 25.86 -14.13 -19.77
CA VAL A 402 25.85 -12.94 -18.92
C VAL A 402 26.91 -13.11 -17.84
N THR A 403 27.69 -12.07 -17.57
CA THR A 403 28.64 -12.04 -16.45
C THR A 403 28.55 -10.70 -15.73
N VAL A 404 28.70 -10.74 -14.40
CA VAL A 404 28.76 -9.57 -13.53
C VAL A 404 30.06 -9.61 -12.73
N THR A 405 30.85 -8.54 -12.77
CA THR A 405 32.17 -8.34 -12.12
C THR A 405 33.07 -9.58 -12.18
N PRO A 406 33.36 -10.12 -13.37
CA PRO A 406 34.01 -11.42 -13.51
C PRO A 406 35.46 -11.42 -13.01
N GLY A 407 35.81 -12.41 -12.20
CA GLY A 407 37.21 -12.78 -11.91
C GLY A 407 37.99 -11.90 -10.93
N SER A 408 37.33 -11.07 -10.11
CA SER A 408 37.99 -10.15 -9.19
C SER A 408 37.90 -10.58 -7.72
N ASP A 409 38.43 -9.72 -6.83
CA ASP A 409 38.44 -9.90 -5.37
C ASP A 409 37.11 -9.42 -4.74
N VAL A 410 36.82 -9.80 -3.49
CA VAL A 410 35.50 -9.63 -2.83
C VAL A 410 35.00 -8.18 -2.74
N GLN A 411 35.88 -7.19 -2.88
CA GLN A 411 35.57 -5.76 -2.81
C GLN A 411 35.43 -5.09 -4.18
N GLU A 412 35.30 -5.86 -5.27
CA GLU A 412 35.08 -5.30 -6.60
C GLU A 412 33.61 -4.93 -6.81
N SER A 413 33.35 -3.64 -6.94
CA SER A 413 32.01 -3.09 -7.16
C SER A 413 31.61 -3.06 -8.64
N ASN A 414 30.31 -3.20 -8.88
CA ASN A 414 29.72 -3.04 -10.20
C ASN A 414 29.65 -1.57 -10.71
N TYR A 415 30.03 -0.59 -9.88
CA TYR A 415 30.34 0.78 -10.30
C TYR A 415 31.35 0.84 -11.47
N GLY A 416 32.30 -0.10 -11.47
CA GLY A 416 33.37 -0.20 -12.45
C GLY A 416 32.86 -0.41 -13.89
N SER A 417 33.54 0.18 -14.87
CA SER A 417 33.16 0.03 -16.28
C SER A 417 33.19 -1.43 -16.76
N ASN A 418 32.17 -1.82 -17.52
CA ASN A 418 31.91 -3.18 -18.02
C ASN A 418 31.83 -4.23 -16.89
N SER A 419 31.36 -3.81 -15.72
CA SER A 419 31.02 -4.72 -14.63
C SER A 419 29.95 -5.72 -15.07
N PHE A 420 28.97 -5.30 -15.86
CA PHE A 420 28.05 -6.19 -16.54
C PHE A 420 28.49 -6.38 -17.99
N GLN A 421 28.54 -7.63 -18.43
CA GLN A 421 28.83 -7.99 -19.81
C GLN A 421 27.86 -9.05 -20.30
N VAL A 422 27.35 -8.85 -21.51
CA VAL A 422 26.48 -9.83 -22.17
C VAL A 422 27.02 -10.14 -23.55
N THR A 423 27.15 -11.43 -23.84
CA THR A 423 27.58 -11.94 -25.15
C THR A 423 26.45 -12.75 -25.76
N ASN A 424 26.02 -12.41 -26.98
CA ASN A 424 25.05 -13.22 -27.70
C ASN A 424 25.71 -14.52 -28.19
N THR A 425 25.28 -15.66 -27.65
CA THR A 425 25.81 -16.98 -28.01
C THR A 425 24.88 -17.76 -28.94
N GLY A 426 23.63 -17.31 -29.08
CA GLY A 426 22.58 -17.98 -29.85
C GLY A 426 22.50 -17.56 -31.31
N ASP A 427 21.49 -18.11 -32.00
CA ASP A 427 21.20 -17.84 -33.40
C ASP A 427 20.35 -16.58 -33.63
N LYS A 428 19.67 -16.12 -32.57
CA LYS A 428 18.71 -15.01 -32.62
C LYS A 428 19.36 -13.71 -32.13
N LYS A 429 19.00 -12.58 -32.74
CA LYS A 429 19.38 -11.27 -32.21
C LYS A 429 18.65 -10.96 -30.91
N ILE A 430 19.35 -10.28 -30.01
CA ILE A 430 18.79 -9.83 -28.73
C ILE A 430 18.15 -8.44 -28.93
N ALA A 431 16.95 -8.27 -28.39
CA ALA A 431 16.19 -7.02 -28.39
C ALA A 431 16.30 -6.28 -27.05
N ALA A 432 16.35 -7.00 -25.93
CA ALA A 432 16.57 -6.43 -24.60
C ALA A 432 17.08 -7.47 -23.59
N ILE A 433 17.69 -6.96 -22.52
CA ILE A 433 18.11 -7.72 -21.34
C ILE A 433 17.56 -7.01 -20.11
N TYR A 434 16.92 -7.76 -19.22
CA TYR A 434 16.37 -7.26 -17.96
C TYR A 434 16.97 -8.04 -16.79
N PHE A 435 17.54 -7.32 -15.84
CA PHE A 435 18.05 -7.85 -14.58
C PHE A 435 17.01 -7.62 -13.49
N ASP A 436 16.71 -8.67 -12.74
CA ASP A 436 15.86 -8.66 -11.56
C ASP A 436 16.65 -9.23 -10.38
N VAL A 437 16.99 -8.37 -9.44
CA VAL A 437 17.85 -8.70 -8.30
C VAL A 437 17.07 -9.01 -7.02
N SER A 438 15.73 -9.12 -7.09
CA SER A 438 14.87 -9.45 -5.93
C SER A 438 15.16 -10.82 -5.29
N THR A 439 15.90 -11.68 -5.99
CA THR A 439 16.26 -13.05 -5.55
C THR A 439 17.76 -13.21 -5.34
N ALA A 440 18.49 -12.09 -5.20
CA ALA A 440 19.91 -12.11 -4.87
C ALA A 440 20.18 -12.79 -3.51
N LEU A 441 21.37 -13.37 -3.38
CA LEU A 441 21.91 -13.92 -2.13
C LEU A 441 22.06 -12.82 -1.06
N TYR A 442 22.20 -11.58 -1.49
CA TYR A 442 22.14 -10.39 -0.64
C TYR A 442 20.87 -9.62 -0.97
N GLY A 443 19.83 -9.83 -0.17
CA GLY A 443 18.51 -9.21 -0.36
C GLY A 443 18.51 -7.67 -0.25
N ASP A 444 19.53 -7.11 0.39
CA ASP A 444 19.69 -5.67 0.57
C ASP A 444 20.14 -4.95 -0.72
N SER A 445 20.66 -5.65 -1.73
CA SER A 445 21.23 -5.00 -2.92
C SER A 445 20.20 -4.33 -3.84
N VAL A 446 20.43 -3.05 -4.18
CA VAL A 446 19.61 -2.23 -5.09
C VAL A 446 20.49 -1.50 -6.09
N PHE A 447 19.97 -1.22 -7.28
CA PHE A 447 20.55 -0.23 -8.17
C PHE A 447 20.36 1.18 -7.60
N ASP A 448 21.44 1.96 -7.53
CA ASP A 448 21.43 3.34 -7.03
C ASP A 448 21.83 4.36 -8.12
N PRO A 449 20.87 4.83 -8.92
CA PRO A 449 21.16 5.79 -9.98
C PRO A 449 21.41 7.22 -9.50
N ASP A 450 21.00 7.56 -8.28
CA ASP A 450 20.90 8.94 -7.82
C ASP A 450 21.43 9.23 -6.40
N GLY A 451 22.03 8.22 -5.75
CA GLY A 451 22.70 8.34 -4.45
C GLY A 451 21.72 8.30 -3.28
N ARG A 452 20.59 7.61 -3.48
CA ARG A 452 19.43 7.62 -2.57
C ARG A 452 18.92 6.22 -2.25
N GLY A 453 19.27 5.23 -3.07
CA GLY A 453 19.10 3.82 -2.75
C GLY A 453 20.23 3.30 -1.87
N GLY A 454 21.41 3.91 -1.94
CA GLY A 454 22.61 3.56 -1.21
C GLY A 454 23.33 4.79 -0.68
N ASP A 455 24.66 4.79 -0.76
CA ASP A 455 25.45 5.94 -0.35
C ASP A 455 25.41 7.09 -1.39
N THR A 456 25.87 8.29 -1.00
CA THR A 456 25.81 9.49 -1.86
C THR A 456 26.70 9.45 -3.13
N THR A 457 27.55 8.44 -3.30
CA THR A 457 28.31 8.20 -4.52
C THR A 457 27.50 7.27 -5.39
N PHE A 458 27.15 7.74 -6.59
CA PHE A 458 26.24 7.02 -7.46
C PHE A 458 26.73 6.99 -8.91
N LYS A 459 26.15 6.08 -9.67
CA LYS A 459 26.29 5.99 -11.12
C LYS A 459 25.01 5.44 -11.75
N ALA A 460 24.39 6.25 -12.61
CA ALA A 460 23.28 5.79 -13.42
C ALA A 460 23.71 4.69 -14.42
N TRP A 461 22.77 3.81 -14.75
CA TRP A 461 22.94 2.72 -15.72
C TRP A 461 23.38 3.25 -17.09
N ASP A 462 24.53 2.83 -17.59
CA ASP A 462 25.07 3.33 -18.86
C ASP A 462 25.88 2.28 -19.63
N ILE A 463 25.95 2.47 -20.96
CA ILE A 463 26.71 1.61 -21.87
C ILE A 463 28.18 2.04 -21.90
N ASP A 464 29.07 1.22 -21.35
CA ASP A 464 30.52 1.44 -21.41
C ASP A 464 31.09 1.04 -22.78
N SER A 465 30.60 -0.08 -23.34
CA SER A 465 31.06 -0.59 -24.63
C SER A 465 29.92 -1.22 -25.44
N ALA A 466 29.54 -0.57 -26.54
CA ALA A 466 28.43 -1.03 -27.37
C ALA A 466 28.72 -2.31 -28.18
N GLY A 467 29.99 -2.64 -28.44
CA GLY A 467 30.37 -3.90 -29.13
C GLY A 467 29.80 -4.14 -30.53
N GLY A 468 29.20 -3.13 -31.17
CA GLY A 468 28.45 -3.29 -32.42
C GLY A 468 27.04 -3.88 -32.25
N SER A 469 26.57 -4.04 -31.01
CA SER A 469 25.29 -4.68 -30.66
C SER A 469 24.03 -3.87 -31.00
N GLY A 470 24.18 -2.63 -31.48
CA GLY A 470 23.05 -1.70 -31.60
C GLY A 470 22.46 -1.28 -30.25
N ALA A 471 23.25 -1.35 -29.16
CA ALA A 471 22.85 -0.89 -27.83
C ALA A 471 22.32 0.54 -27.86
N LEU A 472 21.17 0.75 -27.21
CA LEU A 472 20.56 2.07 -27.01
C LEU A 472 21.02 2.66 -25.68
N SER A 473 21.11 3.98 -25.62
CA SER A 473 21.41 4.68 -24.37
C SER A 473 20.24 4.53 -23.39
N PRO A 474 20.46 4.04 -22.16
CA PRO A 474 19.40 3.95 -21.14
C PRO A 474 18.70 5.29 -20.87
N ALA A 475 19.40 6.41 -21.02
CA ALA A 475 18.82 7.74 -20.86
C ALA A 475 17.64 8.07 -21.82
N ASP A 476 17.43 7.28 -22.88
CA ASP A 476 16.38 7.49 -23.88
C ASP A 476 15.07 6.73 -23.59
N TYR A 477 15.01 5.92 -22.51
CA TYR A 477 13.84 5.11 -22.18
C TYR A 477 13.76 4.78 -20.67
N GLU A 478 12.59 4.31 -20.21
CA GLU A 478 12.42 3.81 -18.85
C GLU A 478 13.25 2.54 -18.66
N HIS A 479 14.22 2.58 -17.75
CA HIS A 479 15.20 1.52 -17.58
C HIS A 479 15.34 1.01 -16.15
N TYR A 480 14.71 1.65 -15.17
CA TYR A 480 14.66 1.16 -13.80
C TYR A 480 13.25 0.70 -13.45
N PHE A 481 13.17 -0.45 -12.79
CA PHE A 481 11.93 -1.12 -12.44
C PHE A 481 12.05 -1.68 -11.03
N LEU A 482 10.93 -2.10 -10.45
CA LEU A 482 10.87 -2.75 -9.15
C LEU A 482 11.50 -1.86 -8.06
N PRO A 483 10.87 -0.73 -7.67
CA PRO A 483 11.43 0.12 -6.62
C PRO A 483 11.72 -0.72 -5.37
N GLY A 484 12.87 -0.51 -4.74
CA GLY A 484 13.17 -1.17 -3.47
C GLY A 484 12.36 -0.54 -2.33
N ALA A 485 12.31 -1.23 -1.20
CA ALA A 485 11.66 -0.69 -0.01
C ALA A 485 12.46 0.50 0.52
N ASP A 486 11.81 1.62 0.83
CA ASP A 486 12.48 2.74 1.48
C ASP A 486 12.74 2.38 2.95
N PRO A 487 14.01 2.24 3.38
CA PRO A 487 14.34 1.80 4.73
C PRO A 487 14.12 2.90 5.79
N ASP A 488 13.88 4.15 5.37
CA ASP A 488 13.39 5.21 6.25
C ASP A 488 12.56 6.23 5.43
N PRO A 489 11.24 5.98 5.27
CA PRO A 489 10.33 6.85 4.53
C PRO A 489 10.18 8.27 5.13
N THR A 490 10.72 8.51 6.33
CA THR A 490 10.70 9.84 6.95
C THR A 490 11.84 10.74 6.46
N ASP A 491 12.87 10.16 5.83
CA ASP A 491 13.98 10.89 5.23
C ASP A 491 13.80 11.01 3.72
N ALA A 492 13.52 12.23 3.26
CA ALA A 492 13.32 12.54 1.85
C ALA A 492 14.58 12.38 0.97
N ASN A 493 15.74 12.06 1.56
CA ASN A 493 16.94 11.69 0.81
C ASN A 493 17.00 10.20 0.44
N ASN A 494 16.08 9.38 0.95
CA ASN A 494 16.00 7.96 0.63
C ASN A 494 14.90 7.72 -0.41
N ASN A 495 15.09 6.71 -1.26
CA ASN A 495 14.06 6.25 -2.18
C ASN A 495 13.97 4.73 -2.32
N GLY A 496 14.80 3.98 -1.58
CA GLY A 496 14.85 2.52 -1.66
C GLY A 496 15.56 1.97 -2.90
N GLY A 497 16.07 2.81 -3.81
CA GLY A 497 16.67 2.37 -5.07
C GLY A 497 15.73 1.53 -5.95
N PHE A 498 16.31 0.67 -6.78
CA PHE A 498 15.57 -0.20 -7.69
C PHE A 498 16.12 -1.63 -7.68
N ARG A 499 15.26 -2.63 -7.85
CA ARG A 499 15.63 -4.05 -7.97
C ARG A 499 15.58 -4.57 -9.40
N GLY A 500 15.23 -3.71 -10.36
CA GLY A 500 15.14 -4.05 -11.78
C GLY A 500 15.87 -3.06 -12.68
N ALA A 501 16.65 -3.54 -13.66
CA ALA A 501 17.33 -2.71 -14.64
C ALA A 501 17.27 -3.29 -16.07
N LEU A 502 16.99 -2.44 -17.07
CA LEU A 502 16.75 -2.82 -18.47
C LEU A 502 17.79 -2.21 -19.44
N VAL A 503 18.33 -3.04 -20.33
CA VAL A 503 19.12 -2.62 -21.50
C VAL A 503 18.39 -3.00 -22.78
N LYS A 504 18.27 -2.05 -23.72
CA LYS A 504 17.61 -2.25 -25.03
C LYS A 504 18.59 -2.17 -26.19
N PHE A 505 18.26 -2.87 -27.27
CA PHE A 505 19.02 -2.89 -28.52
C PHE A 505 18.09 -2.57 -29.70
N SER A 506 18.57 -1.77 -30.64
CA SER A 506 17.91 -1.64 -31.94
C SER A 506 18.21 -2.87 -32.79
N ALA A 507 17.22 -3.40 -33.49
CA ALA A 507 17.39 -4.48 -34.45
C ALA A 507 18.11 -4.04 -35.75
N THR A 508 18.30 -2.72 -35.94
CA THR A 508 18.81 -2.14 -37.20
C THR A 508 20.09 -1.31 -37.06
N VAL A 509 20.30 -0.61 -35.94
CA VAL A 509 21.56 0.11 -35.68
C VAL A 509 22.69 -0.91 -35.53
N ASP A 510 23.80 -0.71 -36.24
CA ASP A 510 24.93 -1.65 -36.34
C ASP A 510 24.56 -3.08 -36.77
N GLY A 511 23.35 -3.28 -37.29
CA GLY A 511 22.82 -4.61 -37.63
C GLY A 511 22.11 -5.32 -36.47
N GLY A 512 21.99 -4.67 -35.31
CA GLY A 512 21.44 -5.20 -34.06
C GLY A 512 22.35 -6.20 -33.37
N PHE A 513 21.93 -6.74 -32.23
CA PHE A 513 22.80 -7.54 -31.37
C PHE A 513 22.94 -8.98 -31.88
N ASN A 514 23.93 -9.24 -32.73
CA ASN A 514 24.17 -10.52 -33.42
C ASN A 514 25.02 -11.50 -32.61
N GLN A 515 25.00 -12.77 -33.05
CA GLN A 515 25.83 -13.84 -32.51
C GLN A 515 27.31 -13.46 -32.46
N GLY A 516 27.93 -13.66 -31.29
CA GLY A 516 29.35 -13.44 -31.02
C GLY A 516 29.72 -12.01 -30.65
N GLU A 517 28.77 -11.06 -30.70
CA GLU A 517 28.99 -9.71 -30.19
C GLU A 517 28.89 -9.69 -28.66
N THR A 518 29.56 -8.73 -28.03
CA THR A 518 29.54 -8.51 -26.57
C THR A 518 29.30 -7.04 -26.29
N VAL A 519 28.31 -6.75 -25.45
CA VAL A 519 28.07 -5.41 -24.89
C VAL A 519 28.55 -5.38 -23.44
N GLY A 520 29.12 -4.26 -23.02
CA GLY A 520 29.46 -4.00 -21.62
C GLY A 520 28.80 -2.72 -21.13
N PHE A 521 28.29 -2.77 -19.90
CA PHE A 521 27.59 -1.67 -19.23
C PHE A 521 27.82 -1.75 -17.73
N SER A 522 27.45 -0.69 -17.03
CA SER A 522 27.60 -0.59 -15.58
C SER A 522 26.65 0.45 -15.01
N GLY A 523 26.45 0.39 -13.71
CA GLY A 523 25.83 1.41 -12.86
C GLY A 523 26.23 1.11 -11.43
N ASP A 524 25.82 1.96 -10.50
CA ASP A 524 25.98 1.66 -9.09
C ASP A 524 24.92 0.68 -8.64
N MET A 525 25.35 -0.22 -7.77
CA MET A 525 24.47 -0.88 -6.84
C MET A 525 25.08 -0.79 -5.47
N ASP A 526 24.18 -0.63 -4.50
CA ASP A 526 24.50 -0.48 -3.11
C ASP A 526 23.60 -1.37 -2.26
N PRO A 527 23.99 -1.64 -1.02
CA PRO A 527 23.06 -2.14 -0.03
C PRO A 527 22.07 -1.05 0.36
N ASN A 528 20.78 -1.37 0.39
CA ASN A 528 19.74 -0.42 0.73
C ASN A 528 19.77 0.01 2.20
N SER A 529 20.35 -0.79 3.09
CA SER A 529 20.57 -0.44 4.50
C SER A 529 21.37 0.87 4.70
N ILE A 530 22.16 1.30 3.72
CA ILE A 530 22.92 2.56 3.75
C ILE A 530 22.28 3.70 2.93
N ALA A 531 21.02 3.54 2.49
CA ALA A 531 20.29 4.55 1.73
C ALA A 531 20.40 5.96 2.34
N GLY A 532 20.78 6.92 1.49
CA GLY A 532 20.91 8.35 1.76
C GLY A 532 22.13 8.76 2.59
N MET A 533 23.00 7.81 2.94
CA MET A 533 24.16 8.08 3.80
C MET A 533 25.34 8.66 3.00
N GLU A 534 26.13 9.54 3.61
CA GLU A 534 27.38 9.99 3.00
C GLU A 534 28.33 8.79 2.81
N LYS A 535 29.06 8.73 1.69
CA LYS A 535 30.09 7.70 1.48
C LYS A 535 31.27 7.90 2.42
N ASP A 536 31.86 9.09 2.28
CA ASP A 536 33.12 9.51 2.88
C ASP A 536 32.91 10.72 3.79
N GLY A 537 33.91 11.03 4.61
CA GLY A 537 33.94 12.24 5.44
C GLY A 537 33.56 11.95 6.89
N ALA A 538 33.40 12.99 7.72
CA ALA A 538 33.20 12.76 9.17
C ALA A 538 31.96 11.89 9.48
N ASN A 539 30.97 11.93 8.60
CA ASN A 539 29.68 11.27 8.75
C ASN A 539 29.48 10.13 7.72
N GLY A 540 30.54 9.72 7.02
CA GLY A 540 30.45 8.71 5.96
C GLY A 540 30.41 7.27 6.46
N VAL A 541 29.77 6.37 5.70
CA VAL A 541 29.69 4.92 6.00
C VAL A 541 31.04 4.21 5.87
N ASP A 542 31.89 4.64 4.93
CA ASP A 542 33.25 4.11 4.77
C ASP A 542 34.18 4.61 5.91
N THR A 543 33.76 5.65 6.64
CA THR A 543 34.64 6.28 7.62
C THR A 543 34.81 5.45 8.88
N GLY A 544 35.98 4.80 8.94
CA GLY A 544 36.33 3.91 10.03
C GLY A 544 35.62 2.58 9.95
N SER A 545 35.16 2.18 8.75
CA SER A 545 34.68 0.83 8.50
C SER A 545 35.73 -0.20 8.92
N LEU A 546 35.27 -1.37 9.34
CA LEU A 546 36.12 -2.46 9.84
C LEU A 546 35.78 -3.77 9.14
N PRO A 547 36.63 -4.28 8.24
CA PRO A 547 37.85 -3.66 7.69
C PRO A 547 37.58 -2.37 6.90
N ASP A 548 38.66 -1.66 6.54
CA ASP A 548 38.61 -0.48 5.67
C ASP A 548 38.15 -0.90 4.27
N TRP A 549 36.84 -0.80 4.07
CA TRP A 549 36.09 -1.31 2.92
C TRP A 549 35.20 -0.24 2.32
N ASP A 550 34.91 -0.45 1.04
CA ASP A 550 33.85 0.23 0.32
C ASP A 550 32.53 -0.40 0.77
N VAL A 551 31.77 0.29 1.62
CA VAL A 551 30.52 -0.25 2.18
C VAL A 551 29.42 -0.32 1.13
N GLY A 552 29.40 0.66 0.22
CA GLY A 552 28.44 0.72 -0.88
C GLY A 552 28.71 -0.28 -2.00
N GLY A 553 29.95 -0.75 -2.14
CA GLY A 553 30.32 -1.64 -3.24
C GLY A 553 29.58 -2.98 -3.25
N VAL A 554 28.72 -3.20 -4.26
CA VAL A 554 28.10 -4.51 -4.53
C VAL A 554 28.74 -5.18 -5.75
N SER A 555 29.10 -6.45 -5.58
CA SER A 555 29.67 -7.32 -6.60
C SER A 555 28.62 -8.27 -7.20
N GLY A 556 28.94 -8.88 -8.34
CA GLY A 556 28.15 -9.93 -8.96
C GLY A 556 27.99 -11.18 -8.11
N ALA A 557 28.95 -11.51 -7.24
CA ALA A 557 28.84 -12.64 -6.32
C ALA A 557 27.75 -12.42 -5.26
N GLU A 558 27.52 -11.17 -4.85
CA GLU A 558 26.39 -10.81 -3.98
C GLU A 558 25.04 -10.92 -4.71
N LEU A 559 25.05 -10.80 -6.05
CA LEU A 559 23.89 -10.98 -6.94
C LEU A 559 23.64 -12.44 -7.37
N ILE A 560 24.32 -13.43 -6.77
CA ILE A 560 24.01 -14.84 -7.04
C ILE A 560 22.55 -15.11 -6.71
N GLY A 561 21.83 -15.83 -7.57
CA GLY A 561 20.39 -16.08 -7.43
C GLY A 561 19.51 -15.08 -8.21
N SER A 562 20.00 -13.87 -8.49
CA SER A 562 19.28 -12.88 -9.30
C SER A 562 18.92 -13.41 -10.68
N ARG A 563 17.75 -13.01 -11.20
CA ARG A 563 17.23 -13.46 -12.49
C ARG A 563 17.66 -12.52 -13.60
N VAL A 564 18.03 -13.11 -14.74
CA VAL A 564 18.30 -12.39 -15.97
C VAL A 564 17.36 -12.88 -17.05
N HIS A 565 16.64 -11.94 -17.66
CA HIS A 565 15.71 -12.19 -18.75
C HIS A 565 16.26 -11.60 -20.04
N VAL A 566 16.14 -12.34 -21.14
CA VAL A 566 16.56 -11.90 -22.47
C VAL A 566 15.38 -12.01 -23.41
N ALA A 567 15.03 -10.91 -24.07
CA ALA A 567 14.05 -10.86 -25.15
C ALA A 567 14.76 -10.85 -26.50
N PHE A 568 14.26 -11.61 -27.46
CA PHE A 568 14.81 -11.71 -28.82
C PHE A 568 13.97 -10.94 -29.84
N THR A 569 14.56 -10.63 -30.99
CA THR A 569 13.90 -9.82 -32.04
C THR A 569 12.76 -10.52 -32.80
N ASP A 570 12.40 -11.75 -32.44
CA ASP A 570 11.17 -12.43 -32.90
C ASP A 570 10.04 -12.41 -31.85
N GLY A 571 10.28 -11.77 -30.69
CA GLY A 571 9.34 -11.67 -29.57
C GLY A 571 9.39 -12.86 -28.59
N SER A 572 10.27 -13.84 -28.83
CA SER A 572 10.54 -14.90 -27.83
C SER A 572 11.41 -14.38 -26.69
N MET A 573 11.43 -15.11 -25.58
CA MET A 573 12.22 -14.78 -24.39
C MET A 573 12.82 -16.02 -23.73
N ALA A 574 13.90 -15.80 -22.98
CA ALA A 574 14.54 -16.80 -22.14
C ALA A 574 14.93 -16.17 -20.79
N SER A 575 15.14 -17.00 -19.77
CA SER A 575 15.65 -16.55 -18.47
C SER A 575 16.56 -17.59 -17.82
N ALA A 576 17.43 -17.13 -16.93
CA ALA A 576 18.25 -17.96 -16.04
C ALA A 576 18.62 -17.15 -14.79
N GLN A 577 19.20 -17.80 -13.78
CA GLN A 577 19.73 -17.13 -12.59
C GLN A 577 21.26 -17.02 -12.62
N LEU A 578 21.79 -15.97 -12.02
CA LEU A 578 23.24 -15.75 -11.86
C LEU A 578 23.83 -16.73 -10.85
N MET A 579 24.81 -17.52 -11.27
CA MET A 579 25.58 -18.42 -10.40
C MET A 579 27.01 -17.92 -10.26
N GLY A 580 27.63 -18.12 -9.10
CA GLY A 580 29.00 -17.69 -8.86
C GLY A 580 29.97 -18.24 -9.90
N ASP A 581 30.86 -17.40 -10.42
CA ASP A 581 31.78 -17.78 -11.50
C ASP A 581 32.99 -18.59 -11.01
N GLY A 582 33.22 -18.61 -9.69
CA GLY A 582 34.34 -19.26 -8.99
C GLY A 582 35.37 -18.26 -8.42
N SER A 583 35.19 -16.96 -8.68
CA SER A 583 35.96 -15.86 -8.09
C SER A 583 35.22 -15.22 -6.91
N GLN A 584 35.85 -14.26 -6.23
CA GLN A 584 35.26 -13.63 -5.04
C GLN A 584 34.21 -12.56 -5.36
N SER A 585 34.16 -12.05 -6.58
CA SER A 585 33.21 -11.00 -6.99
C SER A 585 32.28 -11.41 -8.11
N GLY A 586 32.57 -12.50 -8.81
CA GLY A 586 31.98 -12.77 -10.11
C GLY A 586 30.77 -13.68 -10.07
N ALA A 587 29.76 -13.36 -10.88
CA ALA A 587 28.68 -14.27 -11.21
C ALA A 587 28.42 -14.32 -12.71
N LYS A 588 27.77 -15.40 -13.16
CA LYS A 588 27.48 -15.67 -14.56
C LYS A 588 26.20 -16.47 -14.76
N ALA A 589 25.58 -16.33 -15.93
CA ALA A 589 24.42 -17.12 -16.35
C ALA A 589 24.46 -17.41 -17.85
N LEU A 590 24.08 -18.64 -18.22
CA LEU A 590 23.73 -18.97 -19.60
C LEU A 590 22.21 -18.86 -19.76
N VAL A 591 21.75 -17.75 -20.31
CA VAL A 591 20.33 -17.55 -20.63
C VAL A 591 20.05 -18.22 -21.99
N THR A 592 19.09 -19.14 -22.07
CA THR A 592 18.78 -19.84 -23.32
C THR A 592 17.31 -20.29 -23.41
N GLU A 593 16.76 -20.33 -24.62
CA GLU A 593 15.42 -20.91 -24.89
C GLU A 593 15.40 -22.45 -24.81
N ALA A 594 16.55 -23.10 -24.66
CA ALA A 594 16.67 -24.55 -24.54
C ALA A 594 17.35 -24.97 -23.22
N PRO A 595 16.82 -24.56 -22.04
CA PRO A 595 17.43 -24.89 -20.77
C PRO A 595 17.28 -26.39 -20.47
N GLN A 596 18.25 -26.96 -19.73
CA GLN A 596 18.18 -28.36 -19.30
C GLN A 596 17.26 -28.55 -18.09
N ASN A 597 17.07 -27.50 -17.28
CA ASN A 597 16.23 -27.47 -16.08
C ASN A 597 16.58 -28.57 -15.08
N LEU A 598 17.87 -28.75 -14.81
CA LEU A 598 18.34 -29.64 -13.74
C LEU A 598 18.29 -28.91 -12.39
N GLU A 599 17.92 -29.61 -11.34
CA GLU A 599 17.75 -29.03 -10.01
C GLU A 599 18.67 -29.73 -8.99
N ALA A 600 19.24 -28.92 -8.09
CA ALA A 600 19.93 -29.40 -6.90
C ALA A 600 19.04 -29.15 -5.68
N SER A 601 19.08 -30.06 -4.71
CA SER A 601 18.52 -29.86 -3.37
C SER A 601 19.67 -29.76 -2.38
N LEU A 602 19.64 -28.70 -1.58
CA LEU A 602 20.62 -28.40 -0.55
C LEU A 602 19.97 -28.55 0.83
N SER A 603 20.73 -29.05 1.81
CA SER A 603 20.37 -28.91 3.22
C SER A 603 21.60 -28.55 4.04
N VAL A 604 21.45 -27.56 4.92
CA VAL A 604 22.52 -27.14 5.84
C VAL A 604 22.02 -27.19 7.27
N ASP A 605 22.64 -28.03 8.11
CA ASP A 605 22.18 -28.32 9.48
C ASP A 605 20.69 -28.71 9.57
N GLY A 606 20.19 -29.35 8.51
CA GLY A 606 18.79 -29.78 8.40
C GLY A 606 17.83 -28.69 7.92
N MET A 607 18.31 -27.45 7.73
CA MET A 607 17.56 -26.39 7.06
C MET A 607 17.44 -26.70 5.56
N LEU A 608 16.36 -26.26 4.95
CA LEU A 608 16.04 -26.38 3.52
C LEU A 608 16.16 -25.01 2.82
N PRO A 609 16.23 -24.97 1.48
CA PRO A 609 16.29 -23.71 0.72
C PRO A 609 15.15 -22.76 1.12
N GLY A 610 15.48 -21.49 1.36
CA GLY A 610 14.56 -20.45 1.84
C GLY A 610 14.43 -20.35 3.36
N GLU A 611 14.94 -21.32 4.12
CA GLU A 611 14.93 -21.29 5.58
C GLU A 611 16.15 -20.57 6.17
N SER A 612 16.02 -20.14 7.43
CA SER A 612 17.10 -19.56 8.22
C SER A 612 17.27 -20.33 9.53
N GLY A 613 18.50 -20.41 10.03
CA GLY A 613 18.85 -21.19 11.21
C GLY A 613 20.01 -20.59 12.01
N THR A 614 20.52 -21.37 12.96
CA THR A 614 21.71 -21.01 13.73
C THR A 614 22.78 -22.09 13.65
N TYR A 615 24.06 -21.71 13.78
CA TYR A 615 25.18 -22.64 13.82
C TYR A 615 26.06 -22.39 15.06
N SER A 616 26.59 -23.46 15.66
CA SER A 616 27.47 -23.37 16.85
C SER A 616 28.75 -24.19 16.70
N GLY A 617 29.04 -24.59 15.47
CA GLY A 617 30.15 -25.43 15.06
C GLY A 617 30.20 -25.55 13.54
N VAL A 618 30.90 -26.55 13.02
CA VAL A 618 30.96 -26.81 11.57
C VAL A 618 29.57 -27.30 11.10
N PRO A 619 28.89 -26.57 10.20
CA PRO A 619 27.60 -26.98 9.67
C PRO A 619 27.68 -28.29 8.88
N THR A 620 26.62 -29.08 8.94
CA THR A 620 26.43 -30.27 8.10
C THR A 620 25.84 -29.85 6.77
N VAL A 621 26.59 -29.99 5.67
CA VAL A 621 26.17 -29.57 4.33
C VAL A 621 25.93 -30.80 3.45
N LEU A 622 24.66 -31.06 3.14
CA LEU A 622 24.22 -32.17 2.30
C LEU A 622 23.65 -31.65 1.00
N VAL A 623 24.02 -32.27 -0.11
CA VAL A 623 23.52 -31.90 -1.44
C VAL A 623 23.04 -33.13 -2.20
N SER A 624 21.98 -32.96 -2.99
CA SER A 624 21.44 -34.00 -3.85
C SER A 624 20.93 -33.44 -5.18
N GLY A 625 20.76 -34.32 -6.16
CA GLY A 625 20.37 -33.96 -7.53
C GLY A 625 20.43 -35.18 -8.45
N PRO A 626 20.38 -35.00 -9.78
CA PRO A 626 20.54 -36.09 -10.71
C PRO A 626 21.91 -36.78 -10.54
N ALA A 627 21.91 -38.11 -10.49
CA ALA A 627 23.13 -38.90 -10.33
C ALA A 627 24.18 -38.59 -11.40
N ASP A 628 25.45 -38.64 -11.00
CA ASP A 628 26.63 -38.36 -11.82
C ASP A 628 26.76 -36.91 -12.37
N GLU A 629 25.84 -36.00 -12.06
CA GLU A 629 25.94 -34.58 -12.42
C GLU A 629 26.86 -33.80 -11.47
N TRP A 630 27.39 -32.67 -11.96
CA TRP A 630 28.15 -31.73 -11.13
C TRP A 630 27.21 -30.74 -10.44
N VAL A 631 27.47 -30.48 -9.16
CA VAL A 631 26.78 -29.45 -8.39
C VAL A 631 27.82 -28.49 -7.83
N ARG A 632 27.56 -27.19 -8.00
CA ARG A 632 28.29 -26.13 -7.33
C ARG A 632 27.50 -25.66 -6.13
N ILE A 633 28.18 -25.60 -4.99
CA ILE A 633 27.66 -25.03 -3.76
C ILE A 633 28.51 -23.81 -3.44
N VAL A 634 27.84 -22.70 -3.18
CA VAL A 634 28.46 -21.44 -2.77
C VAL A 634 28.13 -21.23 -1.31
N MET A 635 29.14 -20.90 -0.50
CA MET A 635 28.99 -20.36 0.84
C MET A 635 29.53 -18.94 0.85
N THR A 636 28.76 -17.99 1.37
CA THR A 636 29.26 -16.65 1.70
C THR A 636 29.45 -16.50 3.21
N LYS A 637 30.46 -15.73 3.61
CA LYS A 637 30.56 -15.12 4.93
C LYS A 637 30.13 -13.66 4.81
N GLY A 638 28.99 -13.33 5.40
CA GLY A 638 28.44 -11.98 5.42
C GLY A 638 29.05 -11.11 6.51
N HIS A 639 29.11 -9.81 6.30
CA HIS A 639 29.57 -8.84 7.28
C HIS A 639 28.84 -7.50 7.15
N GLN A 640 28.80 -6.78 8.27
CA GLN A 640 28.33 -5.39 8.34
C GLN A 640 29.52 -4.52 8.79
N PRO A 641 30.19 -3.79 7.88
CA PRO A 641 31.45 -3.11 8.19
C PRO A 641 31.30 -1.70 8.76
N VAL A 642 30.10 -1.10 8.80
CA VAL A 642 29.95 0.30 9.27
C VAL A 642 30.18 0.39 10.77
N ALA A 643 31.29 1.00 11.17
CA ALA A 643 31.61 1.24 12.58
C ALA A 643 31.57 2.73 12.97
N ASN A 644 31.20 3.64 12.05
CA ASN A 644 31.08 5.06 12.35
C ASN A 644 29.93 5.31 13.32
N THR A 645 30.21 5.84 14.51
CA THR A 645 29.17 6.16 15.50
C THR A 645 28.69 7.60 15.43
N THR A 646 29.24 8.42 14.53
CA THR A 646 28.80 9.80 14.34
C THR A 646 27.35 9.81 13.87
N ASP A 647 26.52 10.66 14.47
CA ASP A 647 25.08 10.75 14.21
C ASP A 647 24.32 9.39 14.30
N ASN A 648 24.88 8.44 15.08
CA ASN A 648 24.38 7.07 15.24
C ASN A 648 24.41 6.20 13.97
N LEU A 649 25.26 6.52 12.98
CA LEU A 649 25.27 5.84 11.68
C LEU A 649 25.30 4.30 11.78
N ALA A 650 26.27 3.73 12.48
CA ALA A 650 26.37 2.27 12.67
C ALA A 650 25.10 1.65 13.29
N ALA A 651 24.49 2.33 14.27
CA ALA A 651 23.28 1.84 14.91
C ALA A 651 22.04 1.95 14.00
N ILE A 652 22.01 2.94 13.08
CA ILE A 652 20.96 3.05 12.08
C ILE A 652 21.06 1.91 11.07
N VAL A 653 22.28 1.59 10.59
CA VAL A 653 22.48 0.47 9.66
C VAL A 653 22.14 -0.86 10.32
N GLU A 654 22.56 -1.07 11.58
CA GLU A 654 22.21 -2.27 12.35
C GLU A 654 20.68 -2.38 12.55
N TRP A 655 20.00 -1.26 12.82
CA TRP A 655 18.54 -1.24 12.92
C TRP A 655 17.85 -1.58 11.60
N ARG A 656 18.33 -1.05 10.46
CA ARG A 656 17.76 -1.33 9.13
C ARG A 656 17.93 -2.79 8.69
N LEU A 657 18.99 -3.45 9.16
CA LEU A 657 19.25 -4.86 8.86
C LEU A 657 18.58 -5.83 9.85
N ALA A 658 17.99 -5.35 10.95
CA ALA A 658 17.56 -6.20 12.06
C ALA A 658 16.46 -7.20 11.69
N ASP A 659 15.62 -6.85 10.72
CA ASP A 659 14.49 -7.67 10.26
C ASP A 659 14.84 -8.53 9.02
N GLU A 660 16.07 -8.40 8.50
CA GLU A 660 16.53 -9.19 7.36
C GLU A 660 16.91 -10.62 7.78
N LYS A 661 16.51 -11.62 6.96
CA LYS A 661 16.92 -13.02 7.16
C LYS A 661 18.45 -13.20 7.13
N PHE A 662 19.13 -12.28 6.43
CA PHE A 662 20.58 -12.21 6.35
C PHE A 662 21.02 -10.77 6.69
N PRO A 663 21.25 -10.46 7.99
CA PRO A 663 21.42 -9.09 8.48
C PRO A 663 22.84 -8.56 8.23
N VAL A 664 23.23 -8.52 6.96
CA VAL A 664 24.56 -8.09 6.49
C VAL A 664 24.40 -7.29 5.22
N ASN A 665 25.33 -6.36 4.98
CA ASN A 665 25.30 -5.51 3.79
C ASN A 665 26.54 -5.66 2.89
N ASN A 666 27.55 -6.45 3.30
CA ASN A 666 28.69 -6.79 2.43
C ASN A 666 29.10 -8.26 2.56
N ALA A 667 29.73 -8.79 1.51
CA ALA A 667 30.46 -10.05 1.59
C ALA A 667 31.89 -9.88 2.12
N ALA A 668 32.27 -10.71 3.09
CA ALA A 668 33.66 -10.83 3.54
C ALA A 668 34.44 -11.90 2.76
N GLU A 669 33.76 -12.96 2.33
CA GLU A 669 34.35 -14.06 1.55
C GLU A 669 33.27 -14.91 0.88
N PHE A 670 33.58 -15.39 -0.33
CA PHE A 670 32.86 -16.51 -0.95
C PHE A 670 33.75 -17.76 -1.03
N GLN A 671 33.18 -18.94 -0.74
CA GLN A 671 33.80 -20.23 -0.98
C GLN A 671 32.96 -21.06 -1.93
N PHE A 672 33.64 -21.84 -2.77
CA PHE A 672 33.03 -22.63 -3.83
C PHE A 672 33.43 -24.08 -3.69
N VAL A 673 32.43 -24.97 -3.66
CA VAL A 673 32.62 -26.41 -3.69
C VAL A 673 31.93 -26.96 -4.93
N ASP A 674 32.71 -27.49 -5.85
CA ASP A 674 32.22 -28.24 -7.00
C ASP A 674 32.35 -29.74 -6.71
N VAL A 675 31.22 -30.45 -6.67
CA VAL A 675 31.18 -31.88 -6.38
C VAL A 675 30.40 -32.63 -7.44
N GLN A 676 30.92 -33.79 -7.87
CA GLN A 676 30.17 -34.71 -8.70
C GLN A 676 29.34 -35.62 -7.79
N LEU A 677 28.03 -35.66 -8.00
CA LEU A 677 27.13 -36.50 -7.22
C LEU A 677 27.39 -37.98 -7.48
N ASP A 678 27.20 -38.80 -6.46
CA ASP A 678 27.38 -40.24 -6.59
C ASP A 678 26.23 -40.91 -7.39
N ALA A 679 26.29 -42.24 -7.49
CA ALA A 679 25.29 -43.02 -8.22
C ALA A 679 23.89 -42.97 -7.59
N ASP A 680 23.79 -42.57 -6.31
CA ASP A 680 22.53 -42.36 -5.61
C ASP A 680 22.05 -40.88 -5.71
N GLY A 681 22.85 -40.01 -6.34
CA GLY A 681 22.54 -38.60 -6.56
C GLY A 681 22.77 -37.73 -5.33
N SER A 682 23.74 -38.06 -4.49
CA SER A 682 24.00 -37.33 -3.24
C SER A 682 25.48 -37.11 -2.95
N ALA A 683 25.79 -36.10 -2.13
CA ALA A 683 27.09 -35.89 -1.53
C ALA A 683 26.98 -35.20 -0.16
N ASP A 684 27.88 -35.56 0.75
CA ASP A 684 28.15 -34.83 1.99
C ASP A 684 29.43 -34.02 1.78
N ILE A 685 29.31 -32.69 1.89
CA ILE A 685 30.40 -31.75 1.61
C ILE A 685 30.78 -30.92 2.84
N SER A 686 30.32 -31.32 4.03
CA SER A 686 30.54 -30.58 5.28
C SER A 686 32.03 -30.25 5.52
N ASP A 687 32.92 -31.20 5.24
CA ASP A 687 34.37 -31.05 5.44
C ASP A 687 35.10 -30.25 4.33
N GLN A 688 34.38 -29.71 3.33
CA GLN A 688 34.98 -29.00 2.19
C GLN A 688 34.99 -27.47 2.35
N PHE A 689 34.21 -26.93 3.28
CA PHE A 689 34.22 -25.51 3.62
C PHE A 689 35.15 -25.23 4.80
N VAL A 690 35.71 -24.00 4.84
CA VAL A 690 36.63 -23.55 5.88
C VAL A 690 36.00 -22.39 6.65
N TYR A 691 35.72 -22.59 7.93
CA TYR A 691 34.97 -21.62 8.74
C TYR A 691 35.87 -20.70 9.56
N ASP A 692 37.00 -21.20 10.06
CA ASP A 692 37.85 -20.56 11.07
C ASP A 692 38.91 -19.59 10.52
N LEU A 693 38.98 -19.40 9.20
CA LEU A 693 39.87 -18.45 8.54
C LEU A 693 39.33 -18.01 7.17
N PHE A 694 39.82 -16.88 6.68
CA PHE A 694 39.61 -16.41 5.31
C PHE A 694 40.65 -16.99 4.35
N LEU A 695 40.18 -17.53 3.22
CA LEU A 695 40.95 -18.07 2.10
C LEU A 695 41.22 -17.02 1.00
N ASN A 696 40.53 -15.88 1.04
CA ASN A 696 40.61 -14.79 0.06
C ASN A 696 41.54 -13.64 0.49
N ASP A 697 42.45 -13.88 1.45
CA ASP A 697 43.38 -12.89 2.02
C ASP A 697 42.70 -11.72 2.77
N THR A 698 41.38 -11.77 3.03
CA THR A 698 40.71 -10.83 3.95
C THR A 698 41.40 -10.84 5.31
N ALA A 699 41.77 -9.65 5.79
CA ALA A 699 42.41 -9.51 7.09
C ALA A 699 41.43 -9.81 8.21
N SER A 700 41.89 -10.46 9.27
CA SER A 700 41.07 -10.71 10.46
C SER A 700 40.64 -9.41 11.14
N PHE A 701 39.39 -9.35 11.59
CA PHE A 701 38.76 -8.21 12.24
C PHE A 701 37.90 -8.64 13.44
N PRO A 702 37.61 -7.75 14.41
CA PRO A 702 36.79 -8.12 15.57
C PRO A 702 35.41 -8.65 15.14
N GLY A 703 35.06 -9.85 15.61
CA GLY A 703 33.78 -10.52 15.28
C GLY A 703 33.86 -11.44 14.07
N ASP A 704 35.01 -11.57 13.41
CA ASP A 704 35.21 -12.49 12.28
C ASP A 704 35.18 -13.98 12.64
N ASP A 705 35.16 -14.30 13.94
CA ASP A 705 34.99 -15.65 14.47
C ASP A 705 33.54 -16.14 14.43
N ALA A 706 32.58 -15.23 14.16
CA ALA A 706 31.16 -15.47 14.24
C ALA A 706 30.33 -14.73 13.17
N LEU A 707 30.63 -14.97 11.89
CA LEU A 707 29.95 -14.29 10.78
C LEU A 707 28.71 -15.04 10.29
N PRO A 708 27.62 -14.34 9.95
CA PRO A 708 26.49 -14.92 9.23
C PRO A 708 26.94 -15.65 7.97
N LEU A 709 26.36 -16.82 7.72
CA LEU A 709 26.66 -17.66 6.57
C LEU A 709 25.46 -17.74 5.63
N GLY A 710 25.68 -17.63 4.33
CA GLY A 710 24.65 -17.86 3.30
C GLY A 710 25.07 -18.98 2.36
N TYR A 711 24.13 -19.86 1.98
CA TYR A 711 24.39 -20.97 1.07
C TYR A 711 23.40 -21.05 -0.08
N VAL A 712 23.90 -21.39 -1.26
CA VAL A 712 23.10 -21.73 -2.44
C VAL A 712 23.74 -22.86 -3.23
N ALA A 713 22.95 -23.60 -4.00
CA ALA A 713 23.42 -24.68 -4.85
C ALA A 713 22.78 -24.66 -6.24
N SER A 714 23.51 -25.15 -7.24
CA SER A 714 22.98 -25.36 -8.58
C SER A 714 23.71 -26.49 -9.30
N VAL A 715 22.98 -27.26 -10.10
CA VAL A 715 23.58 -28.22 -11.04
C VAL A 715 24.28 -27.42 -12.13
N ILE A 716 25.55 -27.74 -12.38
CA ILE A 716 26.38 -27.08 -13.39
C ILE A 716 26.85 -28.07 -14.45
N ASP A 717 27.32 -27.56 -15.59
CA ASP A 717 28.16 -28.38 -16.47
C ASP A 717 29.52 -28.65 -15.82
N ASP A 718 30.41 -29.36 -16.53
CA ASP A 718 31.74 -29.67 -16.00
C ASP A 718 32.44 -28.37 -15.55
N PRO A 719 32.84 -28.26 -14.26
CA PRO A 719 33.50 -27.07 -13.73
C PRO A 719 34.85 -26.79 -14.42
N ALA A 720 35.45 -27.80 -15.06
CA ALA A 720 36.66 -27.64 -15.87
C ALA A 720 36.38 -27.10 -17.29
N SER A 721 35.12 -27.07 -17.75
CA SER A 721 34.72 -26.40 -18.99
C SER A 721 34.23 -24.99 -18.75
N SER A 722 32.94 -24.81 -18.43
CA SER A 722 32.34 -23.49 -18.29
C SER A 722 31.80 -23.24 -16.88
N GLY A 723 31.44 -24.29 -16.14
CA GLY A 723 30.85 -24.21 -14.81
C GLY A 723 29.60 -23.35 -14.75
N VAL A 724 28.77 -23.38 -15.79
CA VAL A 724 27.51 -22.63 -15.88
C VAL A 724 26.37 -23.48 -15.35
N SER A 725 25.39 -22.83 -14.72
CA SER A 725 24.19 -23.53 -14.25
C SER A 725 23.39 -24.15 -15.41
N LEU A 726 22.89 -25.35 -15.17
CA LEU A 726 22.03 -26.12 -16.08
C LEU A 726 20.55 -26.05 -15.68
N GLY A 727 20.19 -25.22 -14.69
CA GLY A 727 18.80 -25.02 -14.26
C GLY A 727 18.66 -23.94 -13.21
N GLY A 728 17.78 -24.16 -12.23
CA GLY A 728 17.57 -23.20 -11.13
C GLY A 728 18.74 -23.16 -10.15
N ILE A 729 18.82 -22.07 -9.41
CA ILE A 729 19.63 -21.96 -8.20
C ILE A 729 18.68 -22.13 -7.02
N SER A 730 19.07 -22.88 -6.01
CA SER A 730 18.27 -23.01 -4.79
C SER A 730 18.07 -21.65 -4.13
N ASP A 731 16.92 -21.44 -3.50
CA ASP A 731 16.77 -20.30 -2.60
C ASP A 731 17.85 -20.33 -1.50
N PRO A 732 18.33 -19.16 -1.02
CA PRO A 732 19.37 -19.11 -0.01
C PRO A 732 18.98 -19.81 1.29
N ILE A 733 19.97 -20.43 1.94
CA ILE A 733 19.88 -20.87 3.34
C ILE A 733 20.80 -19.98 4.16
N TYR A 734 20.26 -19.30 5.16
CA TYR A 734 21.03 -18.42 6.04
C TYR A 734 21.24 -19.04 7.42
N LEU A 735 22.46 -18.99 7.94
CA LEU A 735 22.77 -19.41 9.31
C LEU A 735 23.43 -18.26 10.07
N LEU A 736 22.86 -17.93 11.22
CA LEU A 736 23.39 -16.94 12.16
C LEU A 736 24.10 -17.67 13.31
N GLU A 737 25.02 -17.01 14.01
CA GLU A 737 25.64 -17.63 15.20
C GLU A 737 24.79 -17.53 16.47
#